data_AF-A0A7J9EAE4-F1
#
_entry.id   AF-A0A7J9EAE4-F1
#
_cell.length_a   1.000
_cell.length_b   1.000
_cell.length_c   1.000
_cell.angle_alpha   90.00
_cell.angle_beta   90.00
_cell.angle_gamma   90.00
#
_symmetry.space_group_name_H-M   'P 1'
#
loop_
_entity.id
_entity.type
_entity.pdbx_description
1 polymer ?
#
loop_
_entity_poly.entity_id
_entity_poly.type
_entity_poly.pdbx_seq_one_letter_code
_entity_poly.pdbx_strand_id
1 'polypeptide(L)'
;MKKSEFDRVFRYKIDDENWNPTSYMLPEHIEDLRTIQELRDVFDAEVNKLEADRYQLGTEIAVTGDSNWPLPVNLKRLIWNAQKTFKVDFRRVSDLHPVEIVDSVDKLQERLKVVPGVDPLSVEAQKNATLFFCILLRSTLASKRVLQEYRLTKEAFEWVIGEIESRFLQSLVAPGEMIGCVAAQSIGEPATQMTLNTFHYAGVSAKNVTLGVPRLREIINVAKKIKTPSLSVYLSPEASKTKEKAKNVQCALEYTTLRSVTHATEVWYDPDPMSTIIEEDIDFVKSYYEMPDEEVAPEKISPWLLRIELNREMMVDKKLSMADIAEKINLEFDDDLTCIFNDDNAEKLILRIRIMNDEAPKGELNDESAEDDVFLKKIESNMLTEMALRGIPDINKVFIKHSKASKFDEADGYKTGEEWVLDTEGVNLLAVMCHEDVDARRTTSNHLIEVIEVLGIEAVRRSLLDELRVVISFDGSYVNYRHLAILCDTMTYRGHLMAITRHGINRNDTGPMMRCSFEETVDILLDAAVYAESDYLRGVTENIMLGQLAPIGTGDCALYLNDEMLKNAIELQLPSYMEGLEFGMTPARSPVSGTPYHEGMMSPSYLLSPNLRLSPISDAQFSPYVGGMAFSPTSSPGYSPSSPGYSPSSPGYSPTSPGYSPTSPGYSPTSPGYSPTSPTYSPSSPGYSPTSPAYSPTSPSYSPTSPSYSPTSPSYSPTSPSYSPTSPSYSPTSPSYSPTSPVYSPTSPAYSPTSPAYSPTSPSYSPTSPSYSPTSP
;
A
#
# COMPACT_ATOMS: atom_id res chain seq x y z
N MET A 1 21.49 4.48 15.13
CA MET A 1 22.63 4.45 16.08
C MET A 1 23.07 5.88 16.36
N LYS A 2 23.37 6.21 17.62
CA LYS A 2 23.93 7.52 18.02
C LYS A 2 25.38 7.67 17.57
N LYS A 3 25.89 8.88 17.35
CA LYS A 3 27.29 9.12 16.97
C LYS A 3 28.27 8.60 18.03
N SER A 4 28.01 8.88 19.31
CA SER A 4 28.81 8.37 20.43
C SER A 4 28.83 6.83 20.54
N GLU A 5 27.75 6.17 20.15
CA GLU A 5 27.69 4.71 20.08
C GLU A 5 28.42 4.16 18.84
N PHE A 6 28.27 4.83 17.69
CA PHE A 6 28.98 4.51 16.45
C PHE A 6 30.51 4.60 16.67
N ASP A 7 31.01 5.71 17.21
CA ASP A 7 32.44 5.87 17.50
C ASP A 7 32.93 4.83 18.52
N ARG A 8 32.10 4.48 19.52
CA ARG A 8 32.41 3.40 20.48
C ARG A 8 32.52 2.03 19.80
N VAL A 9 31.70 1.72 18.80
CA VAL A 9 31.68 0.42 18.12
C VAL A 9 32.75 0.33 17.03
N PHE A 10 32.92 1.37 16.21
CA PHE A 10 33.74 1.32 14.98
C PHE A 10 35.11 1.99 15.11
N ARG A 11 35.23 3.10 15.84
CA ARG A 11 36.47 3.90 15.85
C ARG A 11 37.51 3.39 16.85
N TYR A 12 38.77 3.25 16.45
CA TYR A 12 39.88 3.04 17.38
C TYR A 12 40.25 4.35 18.07
N LYS A 13 40.59 4.29 19.37
CA LYS A 13 40.96 5.48 20.17
C LYS A 13 42.47 5.60 20.30
N ILE A 14 43.18 5.65 19.17
CA ILE A 14 44.64 5.46 19.12
C ILE A 14 45.40 6.48 19.99
N ASP A 15 44.91 7.71 20.06
CA ASP A 15 45.52 8.83 20.79
C ASP A 15 44.98 9.04 22.22
N ASP A 16 44.09 8.17 22.72
CA ASP A 16 43.59 8.19 24.11
C ASP A 16 44.54 7.37 25.00
N GLU A 17 45.17 7.98 26.00
CA GLU A 17 46.09 7.29 26.92
C GLU A 17 45.43 6.09 27.64
N ASN A 18 44.10 6.09 27.77
CA ASN A 18 43.33 5.00 28.38
C ASN A 18 42.95 3.87 27.39
N TRP A 19 43.29 4.00 26.10
CA TRP A 19 42.97 2.96 25.11
C TRP A 19 43.96 1.80 25.22
N ASN A 20 43.48 0.72 25.83
CA ASN A 20 44.23 -0.53 26.00
C ASN A 20 43.57 -1.71 25.23
N PRO A 21 43.91 -1.89 23.94
CA PRO A 21 43.38 -2.97 23.09
C PRO A 21 44.00 -4.36 23.33
N THR A 22 44.95 -4.52 24.27
CA THR A 22 45.63 -5.80 24.57
C THR A 22 44.69 -6.95 24.95
N SER A 23 43.45 -6.65 25.32
CA SER A 23 42.41 -7.66 25.56
C SER A 23 41.89 -8.34 24.29
N TYR A 24 42.14 -7.81 23.08
CA TYR A 24 41.66 -8.38 21.81
C TYR A 24 42.68 -8.42 20.66
N MET A 25 43.74 -7.60 20.74
CA MET A 25 44.75 -7.45 19.68
C MET A 25 46.14 -7.83 20.21
N LEU A 26 46.98 -8.43 19.35
CA LEU A 26 48.38 -8.76 19.66
C LEU A 26 49.21 -7.49 19.90
N PRO A 27 50.20 -7.50 20.82
CA PRO A 27 51.04 -6.35 21.12
C PRO A 27 51.75 -5.74 19.89
N GLU A 28 52.25 -6.59 18.99
CA GLU A 28 52.92 -6.18 17.75
C GLU A 28 52.01 -5.27 16.91
N HIS A 29 50.77 -5.71 16.64
CA HIS A 29 49.79 -4.95 15.87
C HIS A 29 49.35 -3.64 16.56
N ILE A 30 49.47 -3.56 17.89
CA ILE A 30 49.21 -2.33 18.67
C ILE A 30 50.38 -1.34 18.50
N GLU A 31 51.61 -1.82 18.40
CA GLU A 31 52.78 -0.99 18.08
C GLU A 31 52.74 -0.53 16.62
N ASP A 32 52.34 -1.38 15.67
CA ASP A 32 52.13 -1.02 14.26
C ASP A 32 51.12 0.14 14.12
N LEU A 33 49.95 0.05 14.77
CA LEU A 33 48.94 1.12 14.79
C LEU A 33 49.44 2.42 15.44
N ARG A 34 50.34 2.33 16.42
CA ARG A 34 50.90 3.50 17.10
C ARG A 34 52.01 4.17 16.30
N THR A 35 52.79 3.41 15.55
CA THR A 35 54.01 3.89 14.87
C THR A 35 53.81 4.22 13.39
N ILE A 36 52.94 3.50 12.66
CA ILE A 36 52.79 3.64 11.22
C ILE A 36 51.58 4.53 10.89
N GLN A 37 51.84 5.73 10.38
CA GLN A 37 50.79 6.69 9.99
C GLN A 37 49.89 6.15 8.86
N GLU A 38 50.48 5.50 7.84
CA GLU A 38 49.73 4.95 6.70
C GLU A 38 48.62 3.96 7.13
N LEU A 39 48.86 3.20 8.20
CA LEU A 39 47.84 2.29 8.75
C LEU A 39 46.71 3.05 9.42
N ARG A 40 47.01 4.13 10.16
CA ARG A 40 46.00 5.00 10.78
C ARG A 40 45.09 5.59 9.70
N ASP A 41 45.68 6.08 8.61
CA ASP A 41 44.96 6.68 7.49
C ASP A 41 43.97 5.69 6.84
N VAL A 42 44.33 4.40 6.76
CA VAL A 42 43.42 3.33 6.29
C VAL A 42 42.24 3.11 7.23
N PHE A 43 42.42 3.15 8.56
CA PHE A 43 41.32 2.98 9.52
C PHE A 43 40.43 4.22 9.66
N ASP A 44 41.00 5.42 9.57
CA ASP A 44 40.19 6.64 9.47
C ASP A 44 39.39 6.65 8.16
N ALA A 45 39.95 6.15 7.04
CA ALA A 45 39.19 5.94 5.79
C ALA A 45 38.07 4.89 5.94
N GLU A 46 38.30 3.77 6.65
CA GLU A 46 37.26 2.78 6.99
C GLU A 46 36.11 3.44 7.79
N VAL A 47 36.44 4.20 8.84
CA VAL A 47 35.45 4.87 9.69
C VAL A 47 34.69 5.95 8.94
N ASN A 48 35.36 6.76 8.11
CA ASN A 48 34.72 7.78 7.26
C ASN A 48 33.76 7.15 6.24
N LYS A 49 34.11 6.00 5.65
CA LYS A 49 33.26 5.22 4.74
C LYS A 49 32.02 4.68 5.46
N LEU A 50 32.19 4.17 6.69
CA LEU A 50 31.09 3.72 7.56
C LEU A 50 30.19 4.88 8.06
N GLU A 51 30.75 6.08 8.23
CA GLU A 51 30.00 7.29 8.60
C GLU A 51 29.14 7.78 7.43
N ALA A 52 29.70 7.82 6.22
CA ALA A 52 28.95 8.11 5.00
C ALA A 52 27.82 7.09 4.79
N ASP A 53 28.11 5.79 4.95
CA ASP A 53 27.11 4.71 4.90
C ASP A 53 25.99 4.92 5.96
N ARG A 54 26.36 5.31 7.19
CA ARG A 54 25.42 5.60 8.29
C ARG A 54 24.53 6.80 7.96
N TYR A 55 25.09 7.85 7.38
CA TYR A 55 24.34 9.04 6.97
C TYR A 55 23.37 8.71 5.85
N GLN A 56 23.85 8.09 4.76
CA GLN A 56 23.03 7.72 3.61
C GLN A 56 21.88 6.76 3.98
N LEU A 57 22.16 5.76 4.82
CA LEU A 57 21.13 4.86 5.35
C LEU A 57 20.11 5.60 6.22
N GLY A 58 20.56 6.62 6.96
CA GLY A 58 19.74 7.47 7.82
C GLY A 58 18.80 8.43 7.09
N THR A 59 19.24 8.96 5.94
CA THR A 59 18.56 10.06 5.23
C THR A 59 17.85 9.64 3.95
N GLU A 60 18.36 8.65 3.22
CA GLU A 60 17.84 8.25 1.90
C GLU A 60 17.14 6.88 1.94
N ILE A 61 17.77 5.88 2.56
CA ILE A 61 17.36 4.47 2.39
C ILE A 61 16.31 4.03 3.43
N ALA A 62 16.55 4.27 4.72
CA ALA A 62 15.78 3.68 5.81
C ALA A 62 15.08 4.74 6.70
N VAL A 63 14.59 5.83 6.08
CA VAL A 63 14.07 7.06 6.71
C VAL A 63 13.11 6.83 7.89
N THR A 64 12.32 5.76 7.88
CA THR A 64 11.39 5.39 8.96
C THR A 64 12.08 4.97 10.27
N GLY A 65 13.37 4.61 10.22
CA GLY A 65 14.14 4.10 11.35
C GLY A 65 14.06 2.58 11.56
N ASP A 66 13.41 1.83 10.66
CA ASP A 66 13.39 0.37 10.75
C ASP A 66 14.77 -0.24 10.45
N SER A 67 15.21 -1.15 11.31
CA SER A 67 16.49 -1.85 11.21
C SER A 67 16.38 -3.26 10.61
N ASN A 68 15.16 -3.77 10.41
CA ASN A 68 14.91 -5.16 10.01
C ASN A 68 14.59 -5.26 8.51
N TRP A 69 15.63 -5.42 7.70
CA TRP A 69 15.49 -5.55 6.24
C TRP A 69 15.81 -6.96 5.72
N PRO A 70 15.02 -7.50 4.78
CA PRO A 70 15.30 -8.78 4.15
C PRO A 70 16.46 -8.64 3.15
N LEU A 71 17.62 -9.19 3.50
CA LEU A 71 18.83 -9.21 2.68
C LEU A 71 19.30 -10.65 2.41
N PRO A 72 20.00 -10.91 1.28
CA PRO A 72 20.65 -12.19 1.05
C PRO A 72 21.75 -12.42 2.10
N VAL A 73 22.12 -13.69 2.32
CA VAL A 73 23.22 -14.13 3.21
C VAL A 73 23.14 -13.59 4.66
N ASN A 74 22.65 -14.42 5.59
CA ASN A 74 22.62 -14.06 7.02
C ASN A 74 24.04 -14.08 7.64
N LEU A 75 24.72 -12.93 7.59
CA LEU A 75 26.10 -12.74 8.09
C LEU A 75 26.24 -13.11 9.57
N LYS A 76 25.28 -12.70 10.43
CA LYS A 76 25.29 -13.01 11.87
C LYS A 76 25.35 -14.52 12.13
N ARG A 77 24.60 -15.31 11.35
CA ARG A 77 24.61 -16.78 11.42
C ARG A 77 25.92 -17.37 10.89
N LEU A 78 26.49 -16.83 9.82
CA LEU A 78 27.78 -17.31 9.29
C LEU A 78 28.94 -17.08 10.29
N ILE A 79 29.00 -15.90 10.91
CA ILE A 79 29.99 -15.57 11.95
C ILE A 79 29.83 -16.50 13.16
N TRP A 80 28.60 -16.73 13.62
CA TRP A 80 28.34 -17.68 14.72
C TRP A 80 28.71 -19.12 14.35
N ASN A 81 28.43 -19.56 13.12
CA ASN A 81 28.87 -20.87 12.63
C ASN A 81 30.41 -20.96 12.62
N ALA A 82 31.12 -19.95 12.15
CA ALA A 82 32.59 -19.92 12.17
C ALA A 82 33.14 -20.03 13.60
N GLN A 83 32.61 -19.25 14.54
CA GLN A 83 32.98 -19.33 15.96
C GLN A 83 32.81 -20.75 16.53
N LYS A 84 31.78 -21.49 16.10
CA LYS A 84 31.56 -22.89 16.51
C LYS A 84 32.49 -23.88 15.81
N THR A 85 32.67 -23.77 14.48
CA THR A 85 33.51 -24.65 13.68
C THR A 85 34.97 -24.59 14.11
N PHE A 86 35.53 -23.37 14.20
CA PHE A 86 36.93 -23.12 14.59
C PHE A 86 37.13 -23.06 16.11
N LYS A 87 36.07 -23.25 16.92
CA LYS A 87 36.09 -23.25 18.39
C LYS A 87 36.77 -22.00 18.97
N VAL A 88 36.38 -20.84 18.45
CA VAL A 88 36.93 -19.54 18.83
C VAL A 88 36.77 -19.30 20.33
N ASP A 89 37.89 -19.03 21.02
CA ASP A 89 37.95 -18.73 22.44
C ASP A 89 37.97 -17.22 22.65
N PHE A 90 36.87 -16.66 23.18
CA PHE A 90 36.73 -15.22 23.45
C PHE A 90 37.73 -14.67 24.46
N ARG A 91 38.46 -15.53 25.20
CA ARG A 91 39.53 -15.13 26.12
C ARG A 91 40.89 -14.95 25.44
N ARG A 92 41.05 -15.46 24.22
CA ARG A 92 42.28 -15.31 23.44
C ARG A 92 42.20 -14.03 22.61
N VAL A 93 43.37 -13.47 22.31
CA VAL A 93 43.53 -12.44 21.28
C VAL A 93 43.45 -13.10 19.90
N SER A 94 43.02 -12.33 18.91
CA SER A 94 43.04 -12.79 17.51
C SER A 94 44.45 -12.70 16.94
N ASP A 95 44.78 -13.61 16.03
CA ASP A 95 45.97 -13.66 15.18
C ASP A 95 45.82 -12.84 13.89
N LEU A 96 44.66 -12.24 13.66
CA LEU A 96 44.31 -11.53 12.44
C LEU A 96 44.77 -10.07 12.49
N HIS A 97 45.57 -9.66 11.51
CA HIS A 97 46.02 -8.27 11.42
C HIS A 97 44.87 -7.33 10.98
N PRO A 98 44.65 -6.16 11.62
CA PRO A 98 43.49 -5.32 11.34
C PRO A 98 43.38 -4.86 9.87
N VAL A 99 44.51 -4.67 9.18
CA VAL A 99 44.54 -4.25 7.77
C VAL A 99 44.10 -5.38 6.82
N GLU A 100 44.42 -6.63 7.15
CA GLU A 100 44.01 -7.79 6.33
C GLU A 100 42.48 -7.92 6.29
N ILE A 101 41.78 -7.47 7.34
CA ILE A 101 40.32 -7.42 7.39
C ILE A 101 39.78 -6.42 6.36
N VAL A 102 40.29 -5.19 6.35
CA VAL A 102 39.85 -4.12 5.46
C VAL A 102 40.09 -4.49 4.00
N ASP A 103 41.32 -4.93 3.68
CA ASP A 103 41.71 -5.39 2.35
C ASP A 103 40.86 -6.58 1.87
N SER A 104 40.60 -7.57 2.73
CA SER A 104 39.74 -8.72 2.40
C SER A 104 38.28 -8.34 2.17
N VAL A 105 37.76 -7.36 2.91
CA VAL A 105 36.38 -6.87 2.78
C VAL A 105 36.19 -6.04 1.51
N ASP A 106 37.17 -5.23 1.11
CA ASP A 106 37.14 -4.52 -0.16
C ASP A 106 37.34 -5.48 -1.36
N LYS A 107 38.29 -6.43 -1.28
CA LYS A 107 38.42 -7.52 -2.28
C LYS A 107 37.19 -8.43 -2.38
N LEU A 108 36.43 -8.59 -1.30
CA LEU A 108 35.15 -9.30 -1.34
C LEU A 108 34.10 -8.46 -2.09
N GLN A 109 33.98 -7.16 -1.81
CA GLN A 109 33.04 -6.27 -2.54
C GLN A 109 33.26 -6.28 -4.05
N GLU A 110 34.51 -6.37 -4.52
CA GLU A 110 34.81 -6.46 -5.96
C GLU A 110 34.32 -7.77 -6.60
N ARG A 111 34.38 -8.89 -5.86
CA ARG A 111 34.00 -10.23 -6.34
C ARG A 111 32.48 -10.49 -6.32
N LEU A 112 31.74 -9.76 -5.49
CA LEU A 112 30.27 -9.85 -5.37
C LEU A 112 29.54 -9.18 -6.55
N LYS A 113 29.73 -9.71 -7.77
CA LYS A 113 29.10 -9.19 -9.00
C LYS A 113 27.65 -9.64 -9.15
N VAL A 114 26.80 -8.73 -9.63
CA VAL A 114 25.40 -8.94 -10.03
C VAL A 114 25.21 -8.48 -11.48
N VAL A 115 25.68 -7.28 -11.80
CA VAL A 115 25.75 -6.75 -13.17
C VAL A 115 27.18 -6.96 -13.69
N PRO A 116 27.41 -7.86 -14.66
CA PRO A 116 28.71 -8.02 -15.29
C PRO A 116 28.95 -6.91 -16.31
N GLY A 117 30.12 -6.27 -16.25
CA GLY A 117 30.53 -5.26 -17.22
C GLY A 117 31.77 -4.48 -16.74
N VAL A 118 32.40 -3.78 -17.69
CA VAL A 118 33.60 -2.93 -17.45
C VAL A 118 33.40 -1.50 -17.93
N ASP A 119 32.30 -1.24 -18.66
CA ASP A 119 31.90 0.10 -19.05
C ASP A 119 31.37 0.91 -17.85
N PRO A 120 31.45 2.26 -17.89
CA PRO A 120 31.07 3.10 -16.75
C PRO A 120 29.63 2.88 -16.27
N LEU A 121 28.69 2.60 -17.18
CA LEU A 121 27.28 2.40 -16.86
C LEU A 121 27.06 1.09 -16.09
N SER A 122 27.66 -0.02 -16.54
CA SER A 122 27.62 -1.30 -15.81
C SER A 122 28.30 -1.21 -14.45
N VAL A 123 29.39 -0.44 -14.31
CA VAL A 123 30.07 -0.22 -13.03
C VAL A 123 29.18 0.56 -12.06
N GLU A 124 28.48 1.60 -12.53
CA GLU A 124 27.50 2.34 -11.73
C GLU A 124 26.29 1.47 -11.34
N ALA A 125 25.71 0.75 -12.31
CA ALA A 125 24.60 -0.16 -12.08
C ALA A 125 24.95 -1.26 -11.05
N GLN A 126 26.14 -1.84 -11.15
CA GLN A 126 26.66 -2.80 -10.17
C GLN A 126 26.78 -2.18 -8.78
N LYS A 127 27.37 -0.98 -8.66
CA LYS A 127 27.52 -0.27 -7.38
C LYS A 127 26.16 -0.04 -6.73
N ASN A 128 25.16 0.38 -7.50
CA ASN A 128 23.82 0.66 -7.01
C ASN A 128 23.07 -0.64 -6.63
N ALA A 129 23.22 -1.71 -7.42
CA ALA A 129 22.58 -3.01 -7.17
C ALA A 129 23.05 -3.67 -5.86
N THR A 130 24.34 -3.53 -5.49
CA THR A 130 24.87 -4.13 -4.25
C THR A 130 25.00 -3.16 -3.08
N LEU A 131 24.76 -1.85 -3.26
CA LEU A 131 24.99 -0.79 -2.27
C LEU A 131 24.55 -1.18 -0.85
N PHE A 132 23.29 -1.58 -0.70
CA PHE A 132 22.71 -1.88 0.61
C PHE A 132 23.30 -3.15 1.26
N PHE A 133 23.67 -4.16 0.45
CA PHE A 133 24.38 -5.34 0.95
C PHE A 133 25.84 -5.01 1.31
N CYS A 134 26.51 -4.14 0.55
CA CYS A 134 27.86 -3.67 0.87
C CYS A 134 27.88 -2.85 2.17
N ILE A 135 26.87 -2.01 2.44
CA ILE A 135 26.71 -1.32 3.72
C ILE A 135 26.57 -2.33 4.88
N LEU A 136 25.75 -3.38 4.71
CA LEU A 136 25.64 -4.45 5.72
C LEU A 136 26.97 -5.19 5.91
N LEU A 137 27.69 -5.49 4.82
CA LEU A 137 28.97 -6.19 4.85
C LEU A 137 30.03 -5.38 5.61
N ARG A 138 30.22 -4.09 5.25
CA ARG A 138 31.16 -3.18 5.91
C ARG A 138 30.81 -2.96 7.38
N SER A 139 29.55 -2.67 7.69
CA SER A 139 29.13 -2.46 9.09
C SER A 139 29.16 -3.72 9.96
N THR A 140 29.11 -4.92 9.36
CA THR A 140 29.25 -6.19 10.09
C THR A 140 30.72 -6.60 10.24
N LEU A 141 31.49 -6.59 9.16
CA LEU A 141 32.88 -7.06 9.13
C LEU A 141 33.93 -5.96 9.36
N ALA A 142 33.52 -4.81 9.92
CA ALA A 142 34.44 -3.74 10.30
C ALA A 142 35.57 -4.26 11.20
N SER A 143 36.79 -3.81 10.96
CA SER A 143 38.03 -4.32 11.57
C SER A 143 37.92 -4.47 13.09
N LYS A 144 37.44 -3.42 13.75
CA LYS A 144 37.27 -3.38 15.21
C LYS A 144 36.23 -4.38 15.72
N ARG A 145 35.14 -4.62 15.00
CA ARG A 145 34.07 -5.55 15.41
C ARG A 145 34.51 -7.01 15.27
N VAL A 146 35.18 -7.33 14.17
CA VAL A 146 35.75 -8.66 13.92
C VAL A 146 36.72 -9.07 15.03
N LEU A 147 37.58 -8.14 15.46
CA LEU A 147 38.56 -8.38 16.52
C LEU A 147 37.96 -8.30 17.93
N GLN A 148 37.13 -7.30 18.24
CA GLN A 148 36.64 -7.07 19.60
C GLN A 148 35.40 -7.91 19.94
N GLU A 149 34.38 -7.93 19.08
CA GLU A 149 33.11 -8.64 19.31
C GLU A 149 33.19 -10.12 18.90
N TYR A 150 33.73 -10.41 17.71
CA TYR A 150 33.62 -11.76 17.12
C TYR A 150 34.82 -12.65 17.39
N ARG A 151 36.00 -12.07 17.67
CA ARG A 151 37.23 -12.77 18.04
C ARG A 151 37.71 -13.77 16.98
N LEU A 152 37.36 -13.53 15.71
CA LEU A 152 37.69 -14.46 14.63
C LEU A 152 39.22 -14.58 14.48
N THR A 153 39.70 -15.81 14.30
CA THR A 153 41.07 -16.07 13.87
C THR A 153 41.20 -15.89 12.36
N LYS A 154 42.43 -15.84 11.84
CA LYS A 154 42.69 -15.71 10.40
C LYS A 154 41.98 -16.80 9.57
N GLU A 155 42.17 -18.07 9.93
CA GLU A 155 41.49 -19.21 9.28
C GLU A 155 39.96 -19.08 9.32
N ALA A 156 39.40 -18.66 10.46
CA ALA A 156 37.97 -18.51 10.64
C ALA A 156 37.40 -17.35 9.82
N PHE A 157 38.16 -16.26 9.66
CA PHE A 157 37.78 -15.10 8.87
C PHE A 157 37.86 -15.37 7.36
N GLU A 158 38.94 -16.01 6.88
CA GLU A 158 39.06 -16.43 5.47
C GLU A 158 37.90 -17.39 5.09
N TRP A 159 37.54 -18.32 5.97
CA TRP A 159 36.37 -19.18 5.78
C TRP A 159 35.05 -18.40 5.71
N VAL A 160 34.84 -17.40 6.57
CA VAL A 160 33.66 -16.52 6.51
C VAL A 160 33.58 -15.77 5.19
N ILE A 161 34.70 -15.21 4.71
CA ILE A 161 34.76 -14.48 3.44
C ILE A 161 34.38 -15.38 2.26
N GLY A 162 34.93 -16.60 2.18
CA GLY A 162 34.62 -17.56 1.12
C GLY A 162 33.18 -18.10 1.17
N GLU A 163 32.65 -18.36 2.37
CA GLU A 163 31.25 -18.79 2.54
C GLU A 163 30.26 -17.65 2.22
N ILE A 164 30.59 -16.38 2.49
CA ILE A 164 29.76 -15.23 2.07
C ILE A 164 29.68 -15.15 0.54
N GLU A 165 30.82 -15.24 -0.16
CA GLU A 165 30.89 -15.23 -1.62
C GLU A 165 30.07 -16.38 -2.23
N SER A 166 30.31 -17.61 -1.77
CA SER A 166 29.59 -18.81 -2.21
C SER A 166 28.07 -18.68 -2.00
N ARG A 167 27.63 -18.19 -0.82
CA ARG A 167 26.21 -17.99 -0.50
C ARG A 167 25.57 -16.83 -1.26
N PHE A 168 26.34 -15.79 -1.59
CA PHE A 168 25.84 -14.68 -2.37
C PHE A 168 25.60 -15.11 -3.82
N LEU A 169 26.55 -15.81 -4.44
CA LEU A 169 26.41 -16.36 -5.79
C LEU A 169 25.26 -17.37 -5.88
N GLN A 170 25.05 -18.21 -4.85
CA GLN A 170 23.88 -19.09 -4.73
C GLN A 170 22.54 -18.34 -4.55
N SER A 171 22.56 -17.05 -4.18
CA SER A 171 21.34 -16.25 -3.95
C SER A 171 20.92 -15.40 -5.15
N LEU A 172 21.71 -15.42 -6.24
CA LEU A 172 21.35 -14.78 -7.50
C LEU A 172 20.15 -15.51 -8.14
N VAL A 173 19.28 -14.73 -8.79
CA VAL A 173 18.12 -15.25 -9.54
C VAL A 173 18.62 -15.99 -10.78
N ALA A 174 18.02 -17.13 -11.09
CA ALA A 174 18.39 -17.90 -12.27
C ALA A 174 17.87 -17.21 -13.56
N PRO A 175 18.70 -17.06 -14.62
CA PRO A 175 18.18 -16.70 -15.94
C PRO A 175 17.08 -17.67 -16.40
N GLY A 176 16.06 -17.14 -17.07
CA GLY A 176 14.88 -17.91 -17.48
C GLY A 176 13.83 -18.17 -16.38
N GLU A 177 14.01 -17.67 -15.15
CA GLU A 177 13.00 -17.81 -14.08
C GLU A 177 11.71 -17.01 -14.37
N MET A 178 10.55 -17.65 -14.17
CA MET A 178 9.22 -17.10 -14.49
C MET A 178 8.70 -16.10 -13.44
N ILE A 179 9.43 -15.01 -13.24
CA ILE A 179 9.19 -14.01 -12.19
C ILE A 179 7.77 -13.41 -12.21
N GLY A 180 7.15 -13.25 -13.38
CA GLY A 180 5.79 -12.71 -13.52
C GLY A 180 4.73 -13.64 -12.93
N CYS A 181 4.79 -14.94 -13.22
CA CYS A 181 3.87 -15.94 -12.68
C CYS A 181 4.04 -16.08 -11.17
N VAL A 182 5.29 -16.14 -10.69
CA VAL A 182 5.60 -16.21 -9.25
C VAL A 182 5.11 -14.96 -8.52
N ALA A 183 5.29 -13.77 -9.09
CA ALA A 183 4.79 -12.52 -8.50
C ALA A 183 3.26 -12.48 -8.44
N ALA A 184 2.57 -12.86 -9.52
CA ALA A 184 1.10 -12.91 -9.56
C ALA A 184 0.53 -13.88 -8.52
N GLN A 185 1.12 -15.08 -8.38
CA GLN A 185 0.73 -16.05 -7.35
C GLN A 185 1.00 -15.54 -5.93
N SER A 186 2.19 -14.96 -5.69
CA SER A 186 2.60 -14.42 -4.38
C SER A 186 1.74 -13.25 -3.89
N ILE A 187 1.04 -12.56 -4.79
CA ILE A 187 0.08 -11.48 -4.47
C ILE A 187 -1.35 -12.05 -4.37
N GLY A 188 -1.69 -13.02 -5.22
CA GLY A 188 -3.01 -13.65 -5.27
C GLY A 188 -3.33 -14.52 -4.06
N GLU A 189 -2.36 -15.28 -3.54
CA GLU A 189 -2.54 -16.14 -2.37
C GLU A 189 -3.03 -15.36 -1.13
N PRO A 190 -2.32 -14.34 -0.60
CA PRO A 190 -2.80 -13.58 0.55
C PRO A 190 -4.09 -12.81 0.26
N ALA A 191 -4.35 -12.44 -1.00
CA ALA A 191 -5.62 -11.83 -1.38
C ALA A 191 -6.83 -12.74 -1.13
N THR A 192 -6.67 -14.07 -1.23
CA THR A 192 -7.76 -15.00 -0.84
C THR A 192 -8.03 -14.96 0.66
N GLN A 193 -7.00 -14.85 1.49
CA GLN A 193 -7.10 -14.84 2.96
C GLN A 193 -7.74 -13.53 3.47
N MET A 194 -7.35 -12.38 2.89
CA MET A 194 -7.90 -11.06 3.21
C MET A 194 -9.43 -10.94 3.07
N THR A 195 -10.08 -11.80 2.27
CA THR A 195 -11.54 -11.78 2.08
C THR A 195 -12.33 -11.96 3.38
N LEU A 196 -11.77 -12.71 4.34
CA LEU A 196 -12.46 -13.13 5.55
C LEU A 196 -12.22 -12.13 6.70
N ASN A 197 -10.99 -11.62 6.85
CA ASN A 197 -10.56 -10.87 8.03
C ASN A 197 -10.94 -9.38 8.03
N THR A 198 -11.28 -8.81 6.87
CA THR A 198 -11.52 -7.35 6.70
C THR A 198 -12.62 -6.78 7.62
N PHE A 199 -13.64 -7.58 7.99
CA PHE A 199 -14.79 -7.08 8.76
C PHE A 199 -14.56 -6.93 10.27
N HIS A 200 -13.51 -7.54 10.84
CA HIS A 200 -13.34 -7.62 12.29
C HIS A 200 -12.69 -6.37 12.93
N TYR A 201 -12.10 -5.47 12.14
CA TYR A 201 -11.34 -4.32 12.63
C TYR A 201 -12.00 -2.94 12.43
N ALA A 202 -13.27 -2.91 12.01
CA ALA A 202 -14.03 -1.69 11.69
C ALA A 202 -14.30 -0.73 12.87
N GLY A 203 -13.80 -1.01 14.09
CA GLY A 203 -14.12 -0.27 15.31
C GLY A 203 -13.03 0.66 15.86
N VAL A 204 -11.87 0.81 15.20
CA VAL A 204 -10.67 1.45 15.80
C VAL A 204 -10.26 2.78 15.16
N SER A 205 -10.90 3.21 14.06
CA SER A 205 -10.57 4.45 13.35
C SER A 205 -11.80 5.29 13.04
N ALA A 206 -11.69 6.62 13.21
CA ALA A 206 -12.72 7.57 12.78
C ALA A 206 -12.82 7.70 11.24
N LYS A 207 -11.82 7.22 10.50
CA LYS A 207 -11.74 7.25 9.04
C LYS A 207 -12.14 5.88 8.47
N ASN A 208 -13.30 5.82 7.82
CA ASN A 208 -13.72 4.65 7.03
C ASN A 208 -12.91 4.61 5.72
N VAL A 209 -11.85 3.80 5.69
CA VAL A 209 -11.07 3.54 4.46
C VAL A 209 -11.48 2.17 3.89
N THR A 210 -11.64 2.05 2.57
CA THR A 210 -11.74 0.73 1.94
C THR A 210 -10.43 -0.03 2.10
N LEU A 211 -10.49 -1.20 2.72
CA LEU A 211 -9.36 -2.08 2.98
C LEU A 211 -9.61 -3.49 2.42
N GLY A 212 -8.57 -4.31 2.41
CA GLY A 212 -8.61 -5.69 1.92
C GLY A 212 -8.96 -5.79 0.43
N VAL A 213 -9.65 -6.88 0.06
CA VAL A 213 -9.92 -7.24 -1.36
C VAL A 213 -10.72 -6.19 -2.14
N PRO A 214 -11.75 -5.50 -1.58
CA PRO A 214 -12.40 -4.40 -2.27
C PRO A 214 -11.43 -3.29 -2.72
N ARG A 215 -10.44 -2.94 -1.89
CA ARG A 215 -9.42 -1.94 -2.20
C ARG A 215 -8.40 -2.46 -3.21
N LEU A 216 -7.96 -3.71 -3.04
CA LEU A 216 -7.07 -4.37 -4.01
C LEU A 216 -7.69 -4.35 -5.42
N ARG A 217 -9.01 -4.60 -5.54
CA ARG A 217 -9.74 -4.51 -6.80
C ARG A 217 -9.82 -3.08 -7.36
N GLU A 218 -10.02 -2.06 -6.53
CA GLU A 218 -9.99 -0.65 -6.97
C GLU A 218 -8.63 -0.28 -7.58
N ILE A 219 -7.54 -0.73 -6.96
CA ILE A 219 -6.16 -0.48 -7.39
C ILE A 219 -5.85 -1.21 -8.70
N ILE A 220 -6.06 -2.54 -8.74
CA ILE A 220 -5.77 -3.39 -9.91
C ILE A 220 -6.56 -2.95 -11.15
N ASN A 221 -7.82 -2.53 -10.97
CA ASN A 221 -8.67 -2.07 -12.06
C ASN A 221 -8.47 -0.58 -12.43
N VAL A 222 -7.65 0.17 -11.68
CA VAL A 222 -7.44 1.63 -11.85
C VAL A 222 -8.78 2.37 -11.89
N ALA A 223 -9.57 2.22 -10.82
CA ALA A 223 -10.93 2.74 -10.75
C ALA A 223 -10.96 4.29 -10.75
N LYS A 224 -11.63 4.89 -11.75
CA LYS A 224 -11.80 6.36 -11.87
C LYS A 224 -12.46 7.02 -10.65
N LYS A 225 -13.43 6.32 -10.04
CA LYS A 225 -14.09 6.74 -8.80
C LYS A 225 -13.88 5.64 -7.75
N ILE A 226 -13.03 5.93 -6.77
CA ILE A 226 -12.80 5.06 -5.60
C ILE A 226 -13.85 5.36 -4.52
N LYS A 227 -14.14 4.39 -3.65
CA LYS A 227 -15.21 4.56 -2.65
C LYS A 227 -14.85 5.50 -1.50
N THR A 228 -13.58 5.54 -1.11
CA THR A 228 -13.10 6.36 0.02
C THR A 228 -11.86 7.15 -0.40
N PRO A 229 -12.04 8.22 -1.22
CA PRO A 229 -10.95 9.12 -1.58
C PRO A 229 -10.45 9.85 -0.34
N SER A 230 -9.12 9.91 -0.17
CA SER A 230 -8.51 10.66 0.92
C SER A 230 -7.05 11.03 0.65
N LEU A 231 -6.67 12.20 1.15
CA LEU A 231 -5.30 12.66 1.29
C LEU A 231 -4.82 12.43 2.72
N SER A 232 -3.51 12.25 2.88
CA SER A 232 -2.82 12.40 4.16
C SER A 232 -1.87 13.60 4.04
N VAL A 233 -2.31 14.71 4.64
CA VAL A 233 -1.74 16.05 4.50
C VAL A 233 -0.82 16.34 5.69
N TYR A 234 0.46 16.47 5.39
CA TYR A 234 1.47 16.81 6.39
C TYR A 234 1.56 18.33 6.53
N LEU A 235 1.74 18.81 7.75
CA LEU A 235 1.83 20.24 8.05
C LEU A 235 3.28 20.74 8.07
N SER A 236 3.45 22.03 7.86
CA SER A 236 4.72 22.75 8.01
C SER A 236 5.32 22.51 9.42
N PRO A 237 6.66 22.57 9.59
CA PRO A 237 7.31 22.36 10.89
C PRO A 237 6.91 23.35 12.01
N GLU A 238 6.17 24.41 11.67
CA GLU A 238 5.60 25.36 12.62
C GLU A 238 4.15 25.03 12.97
N ALA A 239 3.33 24.68 11.98
CA ALA A 239 1.93 24.31 12.18
C ALA A 239 1.79 22.92 12.84
N SER A 240 2.69 21.98 12.52
CA SER A 240 2.61 20.59 12.98
C SER A 240 2.88 20.38 14.48
N LYS A 241 3.39 21.40 15.20
CA LYS A 241 3.70 21.34 16.64
C LYS A 241 2.52 21.66 17.54
N THR A 242 1.60 22.52 17.10
CA THR A 242 0.54 23.09 17.94
C THR A 242 -0.83 22.76 17.36
N LYS A 243 -1.69 22.09 18.15
CA LYS A 243 -3.03 21.68 17.73
C LYS A 243 -3.89 22.84 17.21
N GLU A 244 -3.74 24.04 17.78
CA GLU A 244 -4.48 25.24 17.34
C GLU A 244 -4.11 25.68 15.91
N LYS A 245 -2.82 25.65 15.55
CA LYS A 245 -2.39 25.91 14.17
C LYS A 245 -2.91 24.81 13.23
N ALA A 246 -2.84 23.54 13.64
CA ALA A 246 -3.41 22.44 12.86
C ALA A 246 -4.93 22.59 12.65
N LYS A 247 -5.69 23.10 13.63
CA LYS A 247 -7.12 23.43 13.49
C LYS A 247 -7.36 24.61 12.56
N ASN A 248 -6.50 25.63 12.54
CA ASN A 248 -6.59 26.70 11.55
C ASN A 248 -6.48 26.16 10.11
N VAL A 249 -5.49 25.28 9.87
CA VAL A 249 -5.34 24.63 8.55
C VAL A 249 -6.51 23.69 8.25
N GLN A 250 -7.01 22.93 9.23
CA GLN A 250 -8.22 22.13 9.07
C GLN A 250 -9.41 22.97 8.53
N CYS A 251 -9.70 24.11 9.17
CA CYS A 251 -10.79 25.00 8.74
C CYS A 251 -10.51 25.72 7.41
N ALA A 252 -9.24 25.88 7.01
CA ALA A 252 -8.87 26.46 5.72
C ALA A 252 -8.97 25.46 4.55
N LEU A 253 -8.85 24.14 4.81
CA LEU A 253 -8.96 23.09 3.80
C LEU A 253 -10.38 22.52 3.66
N GLU A 254 -11.15 22.43 4.76
CA GLU A 254 -12.48 21.81 4.77
C GLU A 254 -13.53 22.62 4.00
N TYR A 255 -14.10 22.04 2.94
CA TYR A 255 -15.12 22.67 2.10
C TYR A 255 -16.37 22.99 2.91
N THR A 256 -16.68 24.27 2.98
CA THR A 256 -17.73 24.84 3.83
C THR A 256 -18.66 25.67 2.98
N THR A 257 -19.82 25.11 2.64
CA THR A 257 -20.93 25.84 2.03
C THR A 257 -21.83 26.45 3.09
N LEU A 258 -22.65 27.42 2.70
CA LEU A 258 -23.63 28.06 3.58
C LEU A 258 -24.56 27.04 4.25
N ARG A 259 -25.03 26.02 3.50
CA ARG A 259 -25.84 24.89 4.04
C ARG A 259 -25.18 24.12 5.19
N SER A 260 -23.85 24.13 5.31
CA SER A 260 -23.16 23.46 6.42
C SER A 260 -23.16 24.25 7.72
N VAL A 261 -23.48 25.56 7.67
CA VAL A 261 -23.58 26.45 8.84
C VAL A 261 -25.01 26.92 9.12
N THR A 262 -25.92 26.89 8.13
CA THR A 262 -27.34 27.22 8.31
C THR A 262 -28.07 26.22 9.22
N HIS A 263 -28.83 26.74 10.19
CA HIS A 263 -29.79 25.98 10.99
C HIS A 263 -31.16 25.91 10.29
N ALA A 264 -31.68 27.07 9.86
CA ALA A 264 -32.97 27.20 9.20
C ALA A 264 -32.99 28.37 8.21
N THR A 265 -33.88 28.30 7.22
CA THR A 265 -34.20 29.37 6.27
C THR A 265 -35.69 29.66 6.31
N GLU A 266 -36.05 30.94 6.28
CA GLU A 266 -37.43 31.42 6.32
C GLU A 266 -37.62 32.52 5.28
N VAL A 267 -38.71 32.46 4.51
CA VAL A 267 -39.10 33.55 3.61
C VAL A 267 -40.27 34.30 4.24
N TRP A 268 -40.08 35.60 4.47
CA TRP A 268 -41.05 36.50 5.08
C TRP A 268 -41.44 37.61 4.11
N TYR A 269 -42.68 38.09 4.21
CA TYR A 269 -43.12 39.32 3.57
C TYR A 269 -43.06 40.45 4.60
N ASP A 270 -42.06 41.32 4.49
CA ASP A 270 -41.76 42.40 5.44
C ASP A 270 -41.77 43.75 4.69
N PRO A 271 -42.95 44.40 4.58
CA PRO A 271 -43.20 45.45 3.58
C PRO A 271 -42.49 46.77 3.81
N ASP A 272 -41.95 47.00 5.01
CA ASP A 272 -41.07 48.12 5.33
C ASP A 272 -39.62 47.60 5.44
N PRO A 273 -38.63 48.24 4.81
CA PRO A 273 -37.22 47.95 5.08
C PRO A 273 -36.74 48.46 6.45
N MET A 274 -37.31 49.56 6.94
CA MET A 274 -36.84 50.33 8.11
C MET A 274 -37.41 49.84 9.45
N SER A 275 -38.58 49.19 9.42
CA SER A 275 -39.19 48.51 10.56
C SER A 275 -39.54 47.08 10.16
N THR A 276 -39.65 46.18 11.13
CA THR A 276 -39.85 44.75 10.86
C THR A 276 -41.00 44.17 11.66
N ILE A 277 -41.73 43.23 11.05
CA ILE A 277 -42.78 42.45 11.71
C ILE A 277 -42.25 41.38 12.67
N ILE A 278 -40.94 41.06 12.62
CA ILE A 278 -40.32 39.97 13.38
C ILE A 278 -39.85 40.51 14.73
N GLU A 279 -40.54 40.18 15.82
CA GLU A 279 -40.27 40.70 17.17
C GLU A 279 -38.82 40.51 17.64
N GLU A 280 -38.17 39.39 17.26
CA GLU A 280 -36.78 39.08 17.59
C GLU A 280 -35.76 40.00 16.89
N ASP A 281 -36.13 40.58 15.75
CA ASP A 281 -35.20 41.28 14.85
C ASP A 281 -35.29 42.81 14.99
N ILE A 282 -36.30 43.34 15.69
CA ILE A 282 -36.63 44.78 15.78
C ILE A 282 -35.42 45.62 16.23
N ASP A 283 -34.77 45.22 17.32
CA ASP A 283 -33.74 46.04 17.96
C ASP A 283 -32.49 46.21 17.07
N PHE A 284 -32.05 45.15 16.40
CA PHE A 284 -30.84 45.22 15.56
C PHE A 284 -31.10 45.91 14.22
N VAL A 285 -32.26 45.66 13.59
CA VAL A 285 -32.65 46.31 12.32
C VAL A 285 -32.76 47.80 12.51
N LYS A 286 -33.38 48.24 13.62
CA LYS A 286 -33.46 49.65 13.97
C LYS A 286 -32.08 50.27 14.19
N SER A 287 -31.18 49.57 14.90
CA SER A 287 -29.82 50.07 15.14
C SER A 287 -28.98 50.19 13.87
N TYR A 288 -29.21 49.32 12.87
CA TYR A 288 -28.53 49.38 11.58
C TYR A 288 -28.91 50.66 10.81
N TYR A 289 -30.21 50.97 10.73
CA TYR A 289 -30.70 52.17 10.04
C TYR A 289 -30.64 53.47 10.88
N GLU A 290 -30.26 53.42 12.16
CA GLU A 290 -29.97 54.62 12.96
C GLU A 290 -28.68 55.33 12.52
N MET A 291 -27.80 54.66 11.77
CA MET A 291 -26.64 55.24 11.08
C MET A 291 -26.67 54.85 9.59
N PRO A 292 -27.42 55.56 8.73
CA PRO A 292 -27.57 55.20 7.33
C PRO A 292 -26.26 55.40 6.54
N ASP A 293 -25.80 54.35 5.86
CA ASP A 293 -24.80 54.45 4.80
C ASP A 293 -25.39 55.25 3.61
N GLU A 294 -24.64 56.21 3.06
CA GLU A 294 -25.17 57.23 2.13
C GLU A 294 -25.59 56.69 0.74
N GLU A 295 -25.41 55.39 0.47
CA GLU A 295 -25.48 54.80 -0.88
C GLU A 295 -26.75 53.96 -1.15
N VAL A 296 -27.50 53.53 -0.13
CA VAL A 296 -28.67 52.63 -0.31
C VAL A 296 -30.01 53.38 -0.26
N ALA A 297 -30.71 53.45 -1.40
CA ALA A 297 -32.05 54.00 -1.49
C ALA A 297 -33.12 52.97 -1.01
N PRO A 298 -33.84 53.20 0.09
CA PRO A 298 -34.78 52.20 0.65
C PRO A 298 -35.95 51.86 -0.29
N GLU A 299 -36.30 52.77 -1.19
CA GLU A 299 -37.38 52.62 -2.19
C GLU A 299 -37.07 51.56 -3.27
N LYS A 300 -35.83 51.08 -3.36
CA LYS A 300 -35.40 50.03 -4.30
C LYS A 300 -35.40 48.62 -3.72
N ILE A 301 -35.60 48.49 -2.40
CA ILE A 301 -35.45 47.21 -1.69
C ILE A 301 -36.76 46.42 -1.78
N SER A 302 -36.67 45.13 -2.13
CA SER A 302 -37.84 44.24 -2.19
C SER A 302 -38.54 44.09 -0.82
N PRO A 303 -39.89 44.04 -0.78
CA PRO A 303 -40.64 43.72 0.43
C PRO A 303 -40.52 42.25 0.85
N TRP A 304 -39.98 41.37 -0.02
CA TRP A 304 -39.70 39.99 0.35
C TRP A 304 -38.32 39.87 1.01
N LEU A 305 -38.29 39.15 2.13
CA LEU A 305 -37.12 38.91 2.97
C LEU A 305 -36.78 37.43 2.99
N LEU A 306 -35.52 37.08 2.71
CA LEU A 306 -34.94 35.80 3.11
C LEU A 306 -34.21 35.97 4.45
N ARG A 307 -34.69 35.27 5.49
CA ARG A 307 -34.08 35.21 6.83
C ARG A 307 -33.39 33.87 7.00
N ILE A 308 -32.12 33.90 7.38
CA ILE A 308 -31.28 32.71 7.57
C ILE A 308 -30.80 32.70 9.02
N GLU A 309 -31.18 31.67 9.76
CA GLU A 309 -30.64 31.40 11.10
C GLU A 309 -29.40 30.51 10.97
N LEU A 310 -28.28 30.95 11.53
CA LEU A 310 -26.99 30.26 11.47
C LEU A 310 -26.68 29.54 12.80
N ASN A 311 -26.12 28.34 12.70
CA ASN A 311 -25.77 27.52 13.85
C ASN A 311 -24.46 28.01 14.50
N ARG A 312 -24.59 28.61 15.68
CA ARG A 312 -23.47 29.13 16.49
C ARG A 312 -22.38 28.11 16.77
N GLU A 313 -22.71 26.83 17.01
CA GLU A 313 -21.70 25.80 17.27
C GLU A 313 -20.82 25.55 16.03
N MET A 314 -21.42 25.54 14.85
CA MET A 314 -20.72 25.35 13.57
C MET A 314 -19.88 26.58 13.21
N MET A 315 -20.38 27.79 13.44
CA MET A 315 -19.64 29.04 13.25
C MET A 315 -18.35 29.08 14.10
N VAL A 316 -18.44 28.69 15.37
CA VAL A 316 -17.30 28.63 16.29
C VAL A 316 -16.30 27.54 15.92
N ASP A 317 -16.74 26.32 15.57
CA ASP A 317 -15.81 25.25 15.19
C ASP A 317 -15.08 25.53 13.86
N LYS A 318 -15.77 26.17 12.91
CA LYS A 318 -15.20 26.55 11.60
C LYS A 318 -14.43 27.87 11.62
N LYS A 319 -14.52 28.65 12.71
CA LYS A 319 -13.91 29.99 12.85
C LYS A 319 -14.35 30.95 11.73
N LEU A 320 -15.66 31.13 11.62
CA LEU A 320 -16.31 32.11 10.75
C LEU A 320 -17.02 33.16 11.63
N SER A 321 -16.96 34.42 11.23
CA SER A 321 -17.78 35.52 11.75
C SER A 321 -18.98 35.80 10.83
N MET A 322 -19.98 36.53 11.32
CA MET A 322 -21.09 36.99 10.46
C MET A 322 -20.61 37.93 9.35
N ALA A 323 -19.56 38.72 9.62
CA ALA A 323 -18.96 39.63 8.64
C ALA A 323 -18.30 38.88 7.47
N ASP A 324 -17.56 37.80 7.73
CA ASP A 324 -16.93 36.98 6.67
C ASP A 324 -17.98 36.42 5.69
N ILE A 325 -19.16 36.05 6.21
CA ILE A 325 -20.26 35.53 5.39
C ILE A 325 -20.91 36.64 4.58
N ALA A 326 -21.20 37.79 5.19
CA ALA A 326 -21.80 38.93 4.51
C ALA A 326 -20.90 39.49 3.40
N GLU A 327 -19.60 39.67 3.67
CA GLU A 327 -18.61 40.04 2.64
C GLU A 327 -18.61 39.03 1.50
N LYS A 328 -18.68 37.73 1.80
CA LYS A 328 -18.69 36.69 0.78
C LYS A 328 -19.97 36.67 -0.06
N ILE A 329 -21.14 36.99 0.50
CA ILE A 329 -22.41 37.15 -0.25
C ILE A 329 -22.29 38.33 -1.20
N ASN A 330 -21.86 39.49 -0.70
CA ASN A 330 -21.72 40.71 -1.51
C ASN A 330 -20.68 40.53 -2.62
N LEU A 331 -19.60 39.76 -2.39
CA LEU A 331 -18.60 39.43 -3.43
C LEU A 331 -19.10 38.47 -4.52
N GLU A 332 -20.19 37.73 -4.28
CA GLU A 332 -20.71 36.71 -5.21
C GLU A 332 -21.97 37.18 -5.95
N PHE A 333 -22.73 38.12 -5.37
CA PHE A 333 -23.96 38.69 -5.92
C PHE A 333 -23.90 40.22 -6.17
N ASP A 334 -22.77 40.87 -5.91
CA ASP A 334 -22.52 42.30 -6.19
C ASP A 334 -23.63 43.20 -5.58
N ASP A 335 -24.10 44.21 -6.32
CA ASP A 335 -25.16 45.14 -5.87
C ASP A 335 -26.60 44.55 -5.92
N ASP A 336 -26.82 43.34 -6.45
CA ASP A 336 -28.16 42.75 -6.62
C ASP A 336 -28.83 42.37 -5.28
N LEU A 337 -28.04 42.14 -4.23
CA LEU A 337 -28.50 41.70 -2.91
C LEU A 337 -28.02 42.61 -1.77
N THR A 338 -28.95 43.03 -0.92
CA THR A 338 -28.65 43.66 0.37
C THR A 338 -28.58 42.60 1.46
N CYS A 339 -27.45 42.53 2.16
CA CYS A 339 -27.24 41.63 3.30
C CYS A 339 -27.08 42.43 4.61
N ILE A 340 -27.97 42.19 5.58
CA ILE A 340 -27.91 42.74 6.94
C ILE A 340 -27.74 41.59 7.92
N PHE A 341 -26.85 41.71 8.89
CA PHE A 341 -26.59 40.69 9.90
C PHE A 341 -26.56 41.28 11.31
N ASN A 342 -26.75 40.44 12.32
CA ASN A 342 -26.59 40.84 13.72
C ASN A 342 -25.19 40.48 14.27
N ASP A 343 -24.84 41.05 15.42
CA ASP A 343 -23.54 40.85 16.09
C ASP A 343 -23.33 39.37 16.50
N ASP A 344 -22.12 38.85 16.31
CA ASP A 344 -21.65 37.51 16.75
C ASP A 344 -21.97 37.18 18.24
N ASN A 345 -22.18 38.21 19.07
CA ASN A 345 -22.54 38.09 20.48
C ASN A 345 -24.03 37.78 20.74
N ALA A 346 -24.92 37.92 19.74
CA ALA A 346 -26.35 37.68 19.87
C ALA A 346 -26.69 36.22 20.29
N GLU A 347 -27.92 35.98 20.77
CA GLU A 347 -28.36 34.63 21.15
C GLU A 347 -28.53 33.74 19.90
N LYS A 348 -29.25 34.25 18.89
CA LYS A 348 -29.36 33.67 17.55
C LYS A 348 -28.51 34.48 16.57
N LEU A 349 -27.80 33.79 15.68
CA LEU A 349 -27.08 34.41 14.58
C LEU A 349 -28.01 34.49 13.37
N ILE A 350 -28.35 35.71 12.95
CA ILE A 350 -29.41 35.97 11.98
C ILE A 350 -28.84 36.81 10.84
N LEU A 351 -29.07 36.34 9.61
CA LEU A 351 -28.68 37.00 8.38
C LEU A 351 -29.93 37.24 7.53
N ARG A 352 -30.14 38.50 7.15
CA ARG A 352 -31.31 39.02 6.43
C ARG A 352 -30.88 39.47 5.05
N ILE A 353 -31.44 38.84 4.01
CA ILE A 353 -31.17 39.16 2.61
C ILE A 353 -32.43 39.70 1.95
N ARG A 354 -32.31 40.80 1.22
CA ARG A 354 -33.36 41.35 0.35
C ARG A 354 -32.76 41.68 -1.02
N ILE A 355 -33.56 41.56 -2.07
CA ILE A 355 -33.17 41.89 -3.46
C ILE A 355 -33.22 43.42 -3.64
N MET A 356 -32.23 43.99 -4.35
CA MET A 356 -32.30 45.34 -4.89
C MET A 356 -32.92 45.32 -6.30
N ASN A 357 -33.88 46.22 -6.55
CA ASN A 357 -34.45 46.43 -7.87
C ASN A 357 -33.87 47.70 -8.53
N ASP A 358 -33.55 47.62 -9.83
CA ASP A 358 -33.08 48.77 -10.61
C ASP A 358 -34.06 49.96 -10.60
N GLU A 359 -35.35 49.68 -10.74
CA GLU A 359 -36.45 50.64 -10.59
C GLU A 359 -37.24 50.40 -9.30
N ALA A 360 -37.67 51.49 -8.65
CA ALA A 360 -38.59 51.41 -7.50
C ALA A 360 -39.93 50.77 -7.96
N PRO A 361 -40.51 49.84 -7.17
CA PRO A 361 -41.70 49.09 -7.57
C PRO A 361 -42.90 50.04 -7.75
N LYS A 362 -43.36 50.18 -9.00
CA LYS A 362 -44.60 50.91 -9.30
C LYS A 362 -45.76 50.05 -8.79
N GLY A 363 -46.61 50.62 -7.94
CA GLY A 363 -47.61 49.89 -7.13
C GLY A 363 -48.80 49.26 -7.86
N GLU A 364 -48.59 48.62 -9.02
CA GLU A 364 -49.59 47.77 -9.68
C GLU A 364 -49.39 46.31 -9.27
N LEU A 365 -50.13 45.89 -8.24
CA LEU A 365 -50.21 44.49 -7.80
C LEU A 365 -50.86 43.60 -8.87
N ASN A 366 -50.08 42.98 -9.76
CA ASN A 366 -50.44 41.75 -10.51
C ASN A 366 -49.20 41.02 -11.05
N ASP A 367 -49.20 39.68 -10.97
CA ASP A 367 -48.20 38.69 -11.42
C ASP A 367 -46.72 38.83 -10.95
N GLU A 368 -46.08 40.00 -11.01
CA GLU A 368 -44.63 40.14 -10.71
C GLU A 368 -44.26 39.66 -9.29
N SER A 369 -45.08 39.98 -8.27
CA SER A 369 -44.81 39.59 -6.87
C SER A 369 -44.87 38.08 -6.60
N ALA A 370 -45.39 37.28 -7.52
CA ALA A 370 -45.36 35.81 -7.45
C ALA A 370 -44.11 35.22 -8.11
N GLU A 371 -43.47 35.95 -9.03
CA GLU A 371 -42.18 35.59 -9.60
C GLU A 371 -41.06 35.80 -8.57
N ASP A 372 -41.13 36.87 -7.76
CA ASP A 372 -40.18 37.19 -6.68
C ASP A 372 -40.03 36.08 -5.62
N ASP A 373 -41.13 35.50 -5.13
CA ASP A 373 -41.09 34.39 -4.16
C ASP A 373 -40.42 33.13 -4.76
N VAL A 374 -40.74 32.84 -6.03
CA VAL A 374 -40.14 31.73 -6.78
C VAL A 374 -38.67 31.99 -7.09
N PHE A 375 -38.28 33.25 -7.28
CA PHE A 375 -36.91 33.68 -7.52
C PHE A 375 -36.07 33.61 -6.22
N LEU A 376 -36.59 34.10 -5.10
CA LEU A 376 -35.96 33.96 -3.78
C LEU A 376 -35.74 32.51 -3.39
N LYS A 377 -36.71 31.61 -3.61
CA LYS A 377 -36.53 30.16 -3.38
C LYS A 377 -35.47 29.52 -4.28
N LYS A 378 -35.25 30.04 -5.49
CA LYS A 378 -34.14 29.62 -6.37
C LYS A 378 -32.81 30.15 -5.87
N ILE A 379 -32.72 31.42 -5.46
CA ILE A 379 -31.52 32.02 -4.86
C ILE A 379 -31.16 31.28 -3.57
N GLU A 380 -32.11 31.06 -2.66
CA GLU A 380 -31.94 30.27 -1.43
C GLU A 380 -31.37 28.88 -1.76
N SER A 381 -32.02 28.15 -2.68
CA SER A 381 -31.57 26.81 -3.06
C SER A 381 -30.14 26.81 -3.60
N ASN A 382 -29.82 27.78 -4.48
CA ASN A 382 -28.51 27.91 -5.12
C ASN A 382 -27.43 28.32 -4.10
N MET A 383 -27.64 29.41 -3.37
CA MET A 383 -26.73 29.93 -2.35
C MET A 383 -26.45 28.89 -1.24
N LEU A 384 -27.42 28.05 -0.88
CA LEU A 384 -27.17 26.93 0.03
C LEU A 384 -26.31 25.81 -0.59
N THR A 385 -26.28 25.61 -1.90
CA THR A 385 -25.52 24.52 -2.55
C THR A 385 -24.18 24.94 -3.15
N GLU A 386 -24.12 26.05 -3.86
CA GLU A 386 -22.97 26.47 -4.68
C GLU A 386 -22.06 27.45 -3.92
N MET A 387 -22.63 28.34 -3.10
CA MET A 387 -21.87 29.36 -2.37
C MET A 387 -20.87 28.73 -1.40
N ALA A 388 -19.59 28.90 -1.71
CA ALA A 388 -18.46 28.40 -0.92
C ALA A 388 -17.95 29.51 0.02
N LEU A 389 -18.18 29.35 1.33
CA LEU A 389 -17.67 30.29 2.34
C LEU A 389 -16.16 30.14 2.50
N ARG A 390 -15.67 28.90 2.59
CA ARG A 390 -14.26 28.57 2.79
C ARG A 390 -13.96 27.14 2.37
N GLY A 391 -12.69 26.81 2.18
CA GLY A 391 -12.20 25.46 1.93
C GLY A 391 -11.87 25.19 0.47
N ILE A 392 -11.41 23.99 0.20
CA ILE A 392 -11.00 23.54 -1.14
C ILE A 392 -12.11 22.62 -1.70
N PRO A 393 -12.57 22.82 -2.95
CA PRO A 393 -13.58 21.95 -3.55
C PRO A 393 -13.11 20.50 -3.61
N ASP A 394 -14.06 19.57 -3.54
CA ASP A 394 -13.85 18.12 -3.42
C ASP A 394 -13.18 17.63 -2.10
N ILE A 395 -13.09 18.48 -1.06
CA ILE A 395 -12.63 18.11 0.29
C ILE A 395 -13.77 18.30 1.32
N ASN A 396 -14.56 17.26 1.51
CA ASN A 396 -15.79 17.31 2.32
C ASN A 396 -15.55 17.52 3.82
N LYS A 397 -14.52 16.84 4.37
CA LYS A 397 -14.17 16.85 5.79
C LYS A 397 -12.68 16.67 5.99
N VAL A 398 -12.15 17.20 7.08
CA VAL A 398 -10.74 17.04 7.45
C VAL A 398 -10.64 16.58 8.90
N PHE A 399 -9.81 15.56 9.17
CA PHE A 399 -9.63 14.94 10.48
C PHE A 399 -8.22 15.21 11.01
N ILE A 400 -8.09 15.72 12.24
CA ILE A 400 -6.79 15.89 12.91
C ILE A 400 -6.34 14.56 13.52
N LYS A 401 -5.10 14.16 13.24
CA LYS A 401 -4.46 12.92 13.73
C LYS A 401 -3.08 13.21 14.32
N HIS A 402 -2.72 12.48 15.37
CA HIS A 402 -1.35 12.48 15.91
C HIS A 402 -0.53 11.42 15.18
N SER A 403 0.60 11.81 14.61
CA SER A 403 1.53 10.90 13.92
C SER A 403 2.88 10.86 14.61
N LYS A 404 3.51 9.68 14.63
CA LYS A 404 4.88 9.51 15.12
C LYS A 404 5.84 9.56 13.95
N ALA A 405 6.65 10.61 13.88
CA ALA A 405 7.63 10.81 12.84
C ALA A 405 9.05 10.55 13.38
N SER A 406 9.70 9.50 12.86
CA SER A 406 11.13 9.31 13.03
C SER A 406 11.88 10.32 12.15
N LYS A 407 12.79 11.10 12.73
CA LYS A 407 13.75 11.93 11.97
C LYS A 407 15.17 11.53 12.35
N PHE A 408 16.03 11.36 11.36
CA PHE A 408 17.44 11.04 11.58
C PHE A 408 18.23 12.32 11.88
N ASP A 409 18.96 12.29 12.99
CA ASP A 409 19.90 13.31 13.45
C ASP A 409 21.32 12.72 13.43
N GLU A 410 22.29 13.47 12.92
CA GLU A 410 23.68 13.02 12.78
C GLU A 410 24.30 12.68 14.14
N ALA A 411 24.00 13.45 15.20
CA ALA A 411 24.54 13.23 16.54
C ALA A 411 23.74 12.17 17.31
N ASP A 412 22.41 12.34 17.37
CA ASP A 412 21.53 11.52 18.22
C ASP A 412 20.87 10.32 17.53
N GLY A 413 21.10 10.13 16.22
CA GLY A 413 20.43 9.09 15.43
C GLY A 413 18.93 9.37 15.28
N TYR A 414 18.12 8.32 15.23
CA TYR A 414 16.67 8.48 15.07
C TYR A 414 16.03 9.05 16.34
N LYS A 415 15.43 10.23 16.21
CA LYS A 415 14.54 10.85 17.19
C LYS A 415 13.09 10.64 16.73
N THR A 416 12.27 9.99 17.56
CA THR A 416 10.82 9.94 17.37
C THR A 416 10.21 11.24 17.88
N GLY A 417 9.81 12.12 16.97
CA GLY A 417 8.94 13.25 17.28
C GLY A 417 7.47 12.85 17.11
N GLU A 418 6.59 13.57 17.78
CA GLU A 418 5.15 13.52 17.48
C GLU A 418 4.77 14.81 16.74
N GLU A 419 3.98 14.69 15.67
CA GLU A 419 3.53 15.81 14.85
C GLU A 419 2.04 15.65 14.48
N TRP A 420 1.34 16.78 14.38
CA TRP A 420 -0.05 16.82 13.91
C TRP A 420 -0.08 16.69 12.38
N VAL A 421 -0.91 15.77 11.90
CA VAL A 421 -1.16 15.45 10.49
C VAL A 421 -2.66 15.52 10.25
N LEU A 422 -3.09 15.92 9.06
CA LEU A 422 -4.51 15.97 8.68
C LEU A 422 -4.82 14.82 7.71
N ASP A 423 -5.93 14.13 7.92
CA ASP A 423 -6.47 13.12 6.99
C ASP A 423 -7.76 13.68 6.37
N THR A 424 -7.89 13.73 5.05
CA THR A 424 -9.11 14.27 4.40
C THR A 424 -10.13 13.19 4.05
N GLU A 425 -11.39 13.59 3.86
CA GLU A 425 -12.41 12.87 3.10
C GLU A 425 -12.64 13.63 1.78
N GLY A 426 -12.33 13.00 0.66
CA GLY A 426 -12.19 13.68 -0.63
C GLY A 426 -10.73 13.98 -1.02
N VAL A 427 -10.52 14.36 -2.27
CA VAL A 427 -9.20 14.52 -2.90
C VAL A 427 -9.17 15.75 -3.80
N ASN A 428 -8.19 16.63 -3.54
CA ASN A 428 -7.80 17.74 -4.40
C ASN A 428 -6.34 18.11 -4.09
N LEU A 429 -5.43 17.20 -4.45
CA LEU A 429 -4.00 17.23 -4.10
C LEU A 429 -3.32 18.51 -4.59
N LEU A 430 -3.66 18.98 -5.79
CA LEU A 430 -3.08 20.19 -6.37
C LEU A 430 -3.35 21.42 -5.50
N ALA A 431 -4.62 21.70 -5.18
CA ALA A 431 -4.98 22.85 -4.37
C ALA A 431 -4.44 22.76 -2.94
N VAL A 432 -4.43 21.56 -2.34
CA VAL A 432 -3.89 21.32 -0.99
C VAL A 432 -2.38 21.57 -0.94
N MET A 433 -1.63 21.15 -1.97
CA MET A 433 -0.19 21.39 -2.05
C MET A 433 0.19 22.87 -2.24
N CYS A 434 -0.73 23.70 -2.71
CA CYS A 434 -0.53 25.15 -2.85
C CYS A 434 -0.73 25.94 -1.54
N HIS A 435 -1.23 25.32 -0.46
CA HIS A 435 -1.48 26.01 0.81
C HIS A 435 -0.18 26.20 1.63
N GLU A 436 0.10 27.41 2.10
CA GLU A 436 1.40 27.78 2.71
C GLU A 436 1.79 26.93 3.95
N ASP A 437 0.83 26.64 4.84
CA ASP A 437 1.06 25.80 6.02
C ASP A 437 1.14 24.29 5.74
N VAL A 438 1.00 23.85 4.48
CA VAL A 438 1.04 22.44 4.08
C VAL A 438 2.43 22.04 3.58
N ASP A 439 2.92 20.90 4.06
CA ASP A 439 4.16 20.30 3.57
C ASP A 439 3.89 19.51 2.28
N ALA A 440 4.02 20.20 1.15
CA ALA A 440 3.89 19.66 -0.19
C ALA A 440 4.87 18.51 -0.52
N ARG A 441 5.96 18.32 0.24
CA ARG A 441 6.95 17.26 -0.02
C ARG A 441 6.57 15.91 0.60
N ARG A 442 5.69 15.90 1.60
CA ARG A 442 5.28 14.69 2.33
C ARG A 442 3.80 14.35 2.17
N THR A 443 2.98 15.28 1.70
CA THR A 443 1.54 15.07 1.48
C THR A 443 1.30 14.02 0.38
N THR A 444 0.44 13.04 0.67
CA THR A 444 0.14 11.91 -0.24
C THR A 444 -1.35 11.78 -0.51
N SER A 445 -1.70 11.20 -1.66
CA SER A 445 -3.07 10.86 -2.06
C SER A 445 -3.21 9.34 -2.27
N ASN A 446 -4.37 8.80 -1.90
CA ASN A 446 -4.75 7.42 -2.23
C ASN A 446 -5.40 7.28 -3.62
N HIS A 447 -5.58 8.37 -4.37
CA HIS A 447 -6.18 8.37 -5.70
C HIS A 447 -5.10 8.41 -6.79
N LEU A 448 -4.78 7.24 -7.34
CA LEU A 448 -3.65 7.07 -8.28
C LEU A 448 -3.77 7.88 -9.59
N ILE A 449 -4.99 8.27 -9.98
CA ILE A 449 -5.24 9.05 -11.21
C ILE A 449 -4.97 10.54 -10.96
N GLU A 450 -5.33 11.08 -9.79
CA GLU A 450 -4.88 12.40 -9.38
C GLU A 450 -3.35 12.47 -9.23
N VAL A 451 -2.72 11.41 -8.68
CA VAL A 451 -1.25 11.35 -8.57
C VAL A 451 -0.57 11.36 -9.94
N ILE A 452 -1.11 10.70 -10.99
CA ILE A 452 -0.50 10.76 -12.33
C ILE A 452 -0.65 12.16 -12.96
N GLU A 453 -1.77 12.83 -12.72
CA GLU A 453 -2.07 14.16 -13.28
C GLU A 453 -1.24 15.28 -12.60
N VAL A 454 -1.00 15.18 -11.28
CA VAL A 454 -0.28 16.21 -10.51
C VAL A 454 1.23 15.93 -10.39
N LEU A 455 1.64 14.68 -10.19
CA LEU A 455 3.04 14.31 -9.85
C LEU A 455 3.73 13.42 -10.89
N GLY A 456 2.97 12.82 -11.82
CA GLY A 456 3.51 11.98 -12.90
C GLY A 456 3.79 10.51 -12.53
N ILE A 457 4.24 9.75 -13.52
CA ILE A 457 4.23 8.27 -13.49
C ILE A 457 5.13 7.63 -12.43
N GLU A 458 6.28 8.21 -12.09
CA GLU A 458 7.17 7.66 -11.04
C GLU A 458 6.59 7.85 -9.64
N ALA A 459 5.88 8.95 -9.39
CA ALA A 459 5.14 9.14 -8.15
C ALA A 459 4.01 8.11 -8.02
N VAL A 460 3.31 7.80 -9.13
CA VAL A 460 2.31 6.72 -9.18
C VAL A 460 2.93 5.36 -8.88
N ARG A 461 4.09 5.03 -9.48
CA ARG A 461 4.81 3.77 -9.23
C ARG A 461 5.10 3.59 -7.74
N ARG A 462 5.51 4.66 -7.05
CA ARG A 462 5.76 4.67 -5.61
C ARG A 462 4.47 4.58 -4.78
N SER A 463 3.47 5.40 -5.07
CA SER A 463 2.18 5.39 -4.36
C SER A 463 1.44 4.06 -4.51
N LEU A 464 1.48 3.46 -5.70
CA LEU A 464 0.93 2.12 -5.99
C LEU A 464 1.59 1.05 -5.11
N LEU A 465 2.92 1.09 -4.97
CA LEU A 465 3.65 0.15 -4.13
C LEU A 465 3.29 0.29 -2.66
N ASP A 466 3.20 1.52 -2.16
CA ASP A 466 2.85 1.79 -0.76
C ASP A 466 1.38 1.43 -0.47
N GLU A 467 0.43 1.76 -1.34
CA GLU A 467 -0.98 1.35 -1.25
C GLU A 467 -1.13 -0.18 -1.25
N LEU A 468 -0.51 -0.89 -2.21
CA LEU A 468 -0.54 -2.35 -2.25
C LEU A 468 0.06 -2.98 -0.97
N ARG A 469 1.14 -2.38 -0.45
CA ARG A 469 1.77 -2.83 0.79
C ARG A 469 0.87 -2.61 1.99
N VAL A 470 0.20 -1.45 2.12
CA VAL A 470 -0.76 -1.18 3.19
C VAL A 470 -1.93 -2.16 3.14
N VAL A 471 -2.50 -2.42 1.94
CA VAL A 471 -3.62 -3.35 1.78
C VAL A 471 -3.25 -4.77 2.21
N ILE A 472 -2.10 -5.29 1.78
CA ILE A 472 -1.67 -6.67 2.08
C ILE A 472 -1.18 -6.83 3.52
N SER A 473 -0.42 -5.85 4.04
CA SER A 473 0.12 -5.92 5.41
C SER A 473 -0.92 -5.71 6.51
N PHE A 474 -2.11 -5.21 6.17
CA PHE A 474 -3.23 -5.03 7.10
C PHE A 474 -3.62 -6.32 7.84
N ASP A 475 -3.58 -7.47 7.16
CA ASP A 475 -3.91 -8.78 7.74
C ASP A 475 -2.72 -9.46 8.46
N GLY A 476 -1.63 -8.71 8.71
CA GLY A 476 -0.36 -9.25 9.20
C GLY A 476 0.40 -10.12 8.18
N SER A 477 -0.16 -10.33 6.98
CA SER A 477 0.49 -11.05 5.89
C SER A 477 1.71 -10.28 5.34
N TYR A 478 2.77 -11.02 5.00
CA TYR A 478 3.97 -10.47 4.40
C TYR A 478 4.15 -10.96 2.96
N VAL A 479 4.24 -10.02 2.02
CA VAL A 479 4.69 -10.28 0.64
C VAL A 479 6.03 -9.59 0.41
N ASN A 480 6.96 -10.30 -0.23
CA ASN A 480 8.29 -9.78 -0.52
C ASN A 480 8.22 -8.62 -1.54
N TYR A 481 8.96 -7.53 -1.26
CA TYR A 481 9.05 -6.33 -2.09
C TYR A 481 9.17 -6.64 -3.59
N ARG A 482 9.95 -7.66 -3.97
CA ARG A 482 10.17 -8.04 -5.38
C ARG A 482 8.88 -8.28 -6.16
N HIS A 483 7.87 -8.91 -5.56
CA HIS A 483 6.63 -9.25 -6.26
C HIS A 483 5.75 -8.01 -6.44
N LEU A 484 5.66 -7.18 -5.40
CA LEU A 484 4.95 -5.90 -5.44
C LEU A 484 5.59 -4.94 -6.45
N ALA A 485 6.92 -4.84 -6.46
CA ALA A 485 7.68 -4.01 -7.40
C ALA A 485 7.40 -4.43 -8.86
N ILE A 486 7.52 -5.72 -9.18
CA ILE A 486 7.20 -6.25 -10.53
C ILE A 486 5.77 -5.90 -10.97
N LEU A 487 4.77 -6.02 -10.07
CA LEU A 487 3.40 -5.60 -10.38
C LEU A 487 3.31 -4.08 -10.63
N CYS A 488 3.97 -3.25 -9.82
CA CYS A 488 3.97 -1.81 -10.01
C CYS A 488 4.63 -1.42 -11.34
N ASP A 489 5.79 -2.00 -11.65
CA ASP A 489 6.54 -1.77 -12.88
C ASP A 489 5.74 -2.19 -14.11
N THR A 490 5.12 -3.38 -14.10
CA THR A 490 4.25 -3.83 -15.20
C THR A 490 3.00 -2.98 -15.38
N MET A 491 2.53 -2.28 -14.34
CA MET A 491 1.42 -1.32 -14.44
C MET A 491 1.87 0.08 -14.93
N THR A 492 3.16 0.43 -14.86
CA THR A 492 3.64 1.82 -15.15
C THR A 492 4.64 1.95 -16.30
N TYR A 493 5.29 0.88 -16.77
CA TYR A 493 6.44 0.94 -17.70
C TYR A 493 6.18 1.64 -19.05
N ARG A 494 4.92 1.75 -19.51
CA ARG A 494 4.57 2.46 -20.76
C ARG A 494 4.44 3.98 -20.62
N GLY A 495 4.64 4.55 -19.42
CA GLY A 495 4.46 5.98 -19.17
C GLY A 495 3.01 6.40 -18.90
N HIS A 496 2.07 5.45 -18.92
CA HIS A 496 0.68 5.65 -18.50
C HIS A 496 0.23 4.48 -17.62
N LEU A 497 -0.65 4.74 -16.65
CA LEU A 497 -1.11 3.71 -15.71
C LEU A 497 -2.00 2.65 -16.41
N MET A 498 -1.57 1.39 -16.38
CA MET A 498 -2.27 0.26 -17.01
C MET A 498 -3.04 -0.56 -15.97
N ALA A 499 -4.35 -0.72 -16.18
CA ALA A 499 -5.18 -1.62 -15.38
C ALA A 499 -4.92 -3.09 -15.76
N ILE A 500 -4.83 -3.99 -14.78
CA ILE A 500 -4.71 -5.44 -15.03
C ILE A 500 -6.11 -6.02 -15.24
N THR A 501 -6.68 -5.66 -16.39
CA THR A 501 -8.01 -6.10 -16.89
C THR A 501 -7.90 -6.33 -18.40
N ARG A 502 -8.88 -7.00 -19.02
CA ARG A 502 -8.94 -7.16 -20.49
C ARG A 502 -8.68 -5.84 -21.26
N HIS A 503 -9.26 -4.73 -20.80
CA HIS A 503 -9.12 -3.42 -21.44
C HIS A 503 -7.71 -2.81 -21.34
N GLY A 504 -6.92 -3.20 -20.34
CA GLY A 504 -5.50 -2.81 -20.24
C GLY A 504 -4.58 -3.79 -20.95
N ILE A 505 -4.86 -5.10 -20.85
CA ILE A 505 -4.08 -6.15 -21.52
C ILE A 505 -4.17 -5.99 -23.05
N ASN A 506 -5.37 -5.75 -23.59
CA ASN A 506 -5.59 -5.60 -25.04
C ASN A 506 -5.02 -4.30 -25.63
N ARG A 507 -4.57 -3.35 -24.78
CA ARG A 507 -3.81 -2.15 -25.16
C ARG A 507 -2.30 -2.36 -25.13
N ASN A 508 -1.81 -3.51 -24.69
CA ASN A 508 -0.41 -3.86 -24.89
C ASN A 508 -0.16 -4.18 -26.36
N ASP A 509 1.04 -3.82 -26.80
CA ASP A 509 1.62 -4.24 -28.08
C ASP A 509 2.14 -5.67 -27.92
N THR A 510 1.19 -6.62 -27.83
CA THR A 510 1.40 -8.06 -27.67
C THR A 510 0.70 -8.81 -28.79
N GLY A 511 1.27 -9.96 -29.17
CA GLY A 511 0.78 -10.76 -30.30
C GLY A 511 -0.71 -11.13 -30.18
N PRO A 512 -1.45 -11.18 -31.30
CA PRO A 512 -2.88 -11.46 -31.28
C PRO A 512 -3.21 -12.82 -30.64
N MET A 513 -2.31 -13.83 -30.71
CA MET A 513 -2.51 -15.12 -30.04
C MET A 513 -2.43 -15.00 -28.51
N MET A 514 -1.54 -14.15 -28.00
CA MET A 514 -1.46 -13.85 -26.57
C MET A 514 -2.69 -13.05 -26.10
N ARG A 515 -3.15 -12.08 -26.88
CA ARG A 515 -4.33 -11.27 -26.52
C ARG A 515 -5.62 -12.12 -26.57
N CYS A 516 -5.82 -12.94 -27.60
CA CYS A 516 -7.03 -13.75 -27.75
C CYS A 516 -7.18 -14.84 -26.68
N SER A 517 -6.12 -15.16 -25.92
CA SER A 517 -6.19 -16.11 -24.80
C SER A 517 -6.95 -15.58 -23.58
N PHE A 518 -7.26 -14.29 -23.51
CA PHE A 518 -7.84 -13.64 -22.34
C PHE A 518 -9.13 -12.87 -22.67
N GLU A 519 -10.26 -13.37 -22.18
CA GLU A 519 -11.63 -12.84 -22.32
C GLU A 519 -12.21 -12.67 -23.74
N GLU A 520 -11.53 -12.00 -24.67
CA GLU A 520 -12.12 -11.46 -25.93
C GLU A 520 -11.63 -12.19 -27.21
N THR A 521 -11.63 -13.53 -27.19
CA THR A 521 -10.98 -14.36 -28.23
C THR A 521 -11.43 -14.09 -29.67
N VAL A 522 -12.74 -13.99 -29.93
CA VAL A 522 -13.27 -13.90 -31.30
C VAL A 522 -13.00 -12.52 -31.91
N ASP A 523 -13.27 -11.46 -31.15
CA ASP A 523 -13.15 -10.08 -31.63
C ASP A 523 -11.68 -9.75 -31.96
N ILE A 524 -10.75 -10.15 -31.09
CA ILE A 524 -9.30 -9.97 -31.31
C ILE A 524 -8.83 -10.69 -32.58
N LEU A 525 -9.31 -11.91 -32.83
CA LEU A 525 -8.92 -12.67 -34.04
C LEU A 525 -9.54 -12.09 -35.32
N LEU A 526 -10.75 -11.52 -35.24
CA LEU A 526 -11.39 -10.82 -36.35
C LEU A 526 -10.63 -9.52 -36.69
N ASP A 527 -10.33 -8.70 -35.69
CA ASP A 527 -9.56 -7.46 -35.89
C ASP A 527 -8.16 -7.78 -36.43
N ALA A 528 -7.45 -8.74 -35.83
CA ALA A 528 -6.14 -9.18 -36.29
C ALA A 528 -6.17 -9.68 -37.75
N ALA A 529 -7.23 -10.39 -38.16
CA ALA A 529 -7.42 -10.82 -39.55
C ALA A 529 -7.73 -9.66 -40.51
N VAL A 530 -8.49 -8.65 -40.08
CA VAL A 530 -8.80 -7.44 -40.87
C VAL A 530 -7.55 -6.59 -41.09
N TYR A 531 -6.71 -6.42 -40.07
CA TYR A 531 -5.47 -5.64 -40.16
C TYR A 531 -4.25 -6.46 -40.64
N ALA A 532 -4.42 -7.76 -40.89
CA ALA A 532 -3.34 -8.70 -41.23
C ALA A 532 -2.16 -8.65 -40.23
N GLU A 533 -2.47 -8.61 -38.93
CA GLU A 533 -1.47 -8.66 -37.87
C GLU A 533 -0.62 -9.94 -37.96
N SER A 534 0.67 -9.83 -37.67
CA SER A 534 1.62 -10.95 -37.65
C SER A 534 2.07 -11.22 -36.23
N ASP A 535 1.86 -12.45 -35.76
CA ASP A 535 2.36 -12.91 -34.46
C ASP A 535 3.79 -13.48 -34.60
N TYR A 536 4.71 -12.99 -33.76
CA TYR A 536 6.11 -13.41 -33.77
C TYR A 536 6.42 -14.61 -32.87
N LEU A 537 5.41 -15.13 -32.17
CA LEU A 537 5.48 -16.33 -31.34
C LEU A 537 6.58 -16.29 -30.25
N ARG A 538 6.77 -15.14 -29.60
CA ARG A 538 7.87 -14.92 -28.63
C ARG A 538 7.47 -15.14 -27.18
N GLY A 539 6.19 -14.99 -26.86
CA GLY A 539 5.65 -15.20 -25.52
C GLY A 539 5.40 -16.67 -25.21
N VAL A 540 4.81 -16.90 -24.04
CA VAL A 540 4.61 -18.25 -23.49
C VAL A 540 3.34 -18.89 -24.02
N THR A 541 2.26 -18.12 -24.12
CA THR A 541 0.90 -18.61 -24.37
C THR A 541 0.75 -19.14 -25.78
N GLU A 542 1.22 -18.39 -26.77
CA GLU A 542 1.27 -18.76 -28.18
C GLU A 542 2.03 -20.07 -28.46
N ASN A 543 3.18 -20.28 -27.81
CA ASN A 543 4.00 -21.47 -27.99
C ASN A 543 3.32 -22.70 -27.38
N ILE A 544 2.68 -22.53 -26.22
CA ILE A 544 1.84 -23.58 -25.62
C ILE A 544 0.65 -23.92 -26.54
N MET A 545 -0.04 -22.92 -27.11
CA MET A 545 -1.16 -23.13 -28.04
C MET A 545 -0.76 -23.90 -29.29
N LEU A 546 0.45 -23.68 -29.80
CA LEU A 546 0.99 -24.38 -30.97
C LEU A 546 1.67 -25.73 -30.64
N GLY A 547 1.78 -26.10 -29.36
CA GLY A 547 2.49 -27.31 -28.92
C GLY A 547 4.00 -27.26 -29.13
N GLN A 548 4.59 -26.06 -29.18
CA GLN A 548 6.02 -25.83 -29.32
C GLN A 548 6.70 -25.71 -27.95
N LEU A 549 8.03 -25.84 -27.91
CA LEU A 549 8.81 -25.60 -26.69
C LEU A 549 8.79 -24.08 -26.40
N ALA A 550 8.09 -23.68 -25.33
CA ALA A 550 8.04 -22.27 -24.94
C ALA A 550 9.40 -21.78 -24.42
N PRO A 551 9.80 -20.53 -24.72
CA PRO A 551 11.08 -19.93 -24.31
C PRO A 551 11.04 -19.51 -22.83
N ILE A 552 10.95 -20.50 -21.93
CA ILE A 552 10.89 -20.31 -20.47
C ILE A 552 11.72 -21.38 -19.76
N GLY A 553 12.40 -20.99 -18.67
CA GLY A 553 13.23 -21.92 -17.88
C GLY A 553 14.19 -22.74 -18.75
N THR A 554 13.99 -24.06 -18.80
CA THR A 554 14.81 -24.97 -19.62
C THR A 554 14.63 -24.80 -21.13
N GLY A 555 13.61 -24.10 -21.60
CA GLY A 555 13.39 -23.77 -23.01
C GLY A 555 14.02 -22.45 -23.47
N ASP A 556 14.56 -21.65 -22.54
CA ASP A 556 15.23 -20.37 -22.84
C ASP A 556 16.66 -20.56 -23.42
N CYS A 557 17.24 -21.76 -23.26
CA CYS A 557 18.56 -22.09 -23.80
C CYS A 557 18.53 -23.23 -24.81
N ALA A 558 19.35 -23.11 -25.86
CA ALA A 558 19.58 -24.17 -26.84
C ALA A 558 20.86 -24.94 -26.50
N LEU A 559 20.79 -26.27 -26.65
CA LEU A 559 21.96 -27.14 -26.46
C LEU A 559 22.66 -27.40 -27.78
N TYR A 560 23.97 -27.18 -27.81
CA TYR A 560 24.86 -27.50 -28.92
C TYR A 560 25.88 -28.54 -28.49
N LEU A 561 26.16 -29.51 -29.35
CA LEU A 561 27.19 -30.53 -29.11
C LEU A 561 28.57 -29.92 -29.34
N ASN A 562 29.50 -30.11 -28.40
CA ASN A 562 30.90 -29.73 -28.56
C ASN A 562 31.71 -30.91 -29.10
N ASP A 563 31.88 -30.95 -30.43
CA ASP A 563 32.63 -32.00 -31.14
C ASP A 563 34.11 -32.07 -30.75
N GLU A 564 34.71 -31.00 -30.23
CA GLU A 564 36.10 -31.01 -29.77
C GLU A 564 36.26 -31.73 -28.43
N MET A 565 35.32 -31.51 -27.51
CA MET A 565 35.26 -32.26 -26.25
C MET A 565 34.91 -33.73 -26.50
N LEU A 566 34.04 -34.02 -27.49
CA LEU A 566 33.66 -35.39 -27.83
C LEU A 566 34.84 -36.24 -28.33
N LYS A 567 35.81 -35.65 -29.06
CA LYS A 567 37.04 -36.36 -29.48
C LYS A 567 37.90 -36.83 -28.30
N ASN A 568 37.79 -36.16 -27.15
CA ASN A 568 38.49 -36.51 -25.91
C ASN A 568 37.63 -37.38 -24.98
N ALA A 569 36.39 -37.68 -25.34
CA ALA A 569 35.52 -38.56 -24.57
C ALA A 569 36.00 -40.02 -24.71
N ILE A 570 36.47 -40.58 -23.61
CA ILE A 570 36.78 -42.01 -23.53
C ILE A 570 35.45 -42.74 -23.36
N GLU A 571 35.17 -43.70 -24.26
CA GLU A 571 34.03 -44.60 -24.12
C GLU A 571 34.23 -45.45 -22.86
N LEU A 572 33.50 -45.11 -21.80
CA LEU A 572 33.39 -45.92 -20.60
C LEU A 572 32.67 -47.22 -20.96
N GLN A 573 33.44 -48.27 -21.23
CA GLN A 573 32.92 -49.64 -21.28
C GLN A 573 32.37 -50.01 -19.89
N LEU A 574 31.11 -49.68 -19.67
CA LEU A 574 30.30 -50.26 -18.60
C LEU A 574 30.38 -51.79 -18.75
N PRO A 575 30.70 -52.55 -17.67
CA PRO A 575 30.86 -53.99 -17.78
C PRO A 575 29.61 -54.64 -18.38
N SER A 576 29.73 -55.18 -19.59
CA SER A 576 28.67 -55.91 -20.28
C SER A 576 28.44 -57.26 -19.58
N TYR A 577 27.75 -57.23 -18.45
CA TYR A 577 27.39 -58.44 -17.71
C TYR A 577 26.12 -59.09 -18.26
N MET A 578 26.05 -59.25 -19.59
CA MET A 578 25.12 -60.13 -20.32
C MET A 578 25.53 -60.34 -21.79
N GLU A 579 26.81 -60.62 -22.04
CA GLU A 579 27.25 -61.11 -23.36
C GLU A 579 26.89 -62.60 -23.51
N GLY A 580 25.71 -62.87 -24.07
CA GLY A 580 25.18 -64.23 -24.12
C GLY A 580 23.78 -64.42 -24.73
N LEU A 581 23.38 -63.61 -25.71
CA LEU A 581 22.29 -63.96 -26.64
C LEU A 581 22.33 -63.10 -27.91
N GLU A 582 22.23 -63.77 -29.06
CA GLU A 582 22.37 -63.15 -30.38
C GLU A 582 21.17 -62.28 -30.79
N PHE A 583 21.49 -61.12 -31.35
CA PHE A 583 20.94 -60.56 -32.60
C PHE A 583 19.45 -60.82 -32.94
N GLY A 584 18.63 -59.78 -32.77
CA GLY A 584 17.56 -59.45 -33.73
C GLY A 584 16.10 -59.49 -33.26
N MET A 585 15.30 -58.65 -33.91
CA MET A 585 13.83 -58.53 -33.87
C MET A 585 13.19 -57.87 -32.64
N THR A 586 12.68 -56.65 -32.84
CA THR A 586 11.49 -56.14 -32.15
C THR A 586 10.29 -57.06 -32.44
N PRO A 587 9.37 -57.29 -31.48
CA PRO A 587 8.12 -56.53 -31.57
C PRO A 587 7.44 -56.20 -30.23
N ALA A 588 6.51 -55.24 -30.27
CA ALA A 588 5.63 -54.90 -29.16
C ALA A 588 4.51 -55.94 -28.93
N ARG A 589 4.15 -56.19 -27.67
CA ARG A 589 2.76 -56.38 -27.17
C ARG A 589 2.71 -56.61 -25.65
N SER A 590 1.92 -55.79 -24.96
CA SER A 590 1.27 -56.13 -23.67
C SER A 590 0.24 -57.27 -23.90
N PRO A 591 -0.19 -58.07 -22.88
CA PRO A 591 -0.69 -57.59 -21.58
C PRO A 591 -0.49 -58.49 -20.31
N VAL A 592 -0.76 -57.87 -19.14
CA VAL A 592 -1.36 -58.44 -17.89
C VAL A 592 -0.89 -59.83 -17.39
N SER A 593 -0.26 -59.85 -16.19
CA SER A 593 -0.78 -60.56 -14.99
C SER A 593 0.24 -60.58 -13.82
N GLY A 594 -0.25 -60.49 -12.57
CA GLY A 594 0.35 -61.19 -11.42
C GLY A 594 1.43 -60.49 -10.60
N THR A 595 1.03 -59.79 -9.52
CA THR A 595 1.87 -59.62 -8.33
C THR A 595 1.94 -60.92 -7.53
N PRO A 596 3.10 -61.27 -6.94
CA PRO A 596 3.11 -61.44 -5.49
C PRO A 596 4.35 -60.91 -4.75
N TYR A 597 4.12 -60.62 -3.48
CA TYR A 597 4.98 -60.08 -2.41
C TYR A 597 6.39 -60.66 -2.21
N HIS A 598 7.28 -59.78 -1.71
CA HIS A 598 8.51 -60.04 -0.92
C HIS A 598 9.62 -60.85 -1.64
N GLU A 599 10.92 -60.67 -1.41
CA GLU A 599 11.66 -60.16 -0.24
C GLU A 599 12.98 -59.51 -0.72
N GLY A 600 13.72 -58.83 0.15
CA GLY A 600 14.78 -57.90 -0.27
C GLY A 600 16.06 -58.53 -0.86
N MET A 601 16.58 -57.90 -1.92
CA MET A 601 18.01 -57.93 -2.26
C MET A 601 18.53 -56.52 -2.51
N MET A 602 19.50 -56.10 -1.70
CA MET A 602 20.29 -54.90 -1.98
C MET A 602 21.33 -55.20 -3.07
N SER A 603 21.52 -54.24 -3.97
CA SER A 603 22.67 -54.18 -4.89
C SER A 603 23.44 -52.88 -4.67
N PRO A 604 24.78 -52.86 -4.80
CA PRO A 604 25.60 -51.93 -4.02
C PRO A 604 25.82 -50.58 -4.70
N SER A 605 25.58 -49.49 -3.96
CA SER A 605 25.83 -48.11 -4.39
C SER A 605 27.31 -47.71 -4.24
N TYR A 606 28.16 -48.19 -5.15
CA TYR A 606 29.49 -47.60 -5.37
C TYR A 606 29.41 -46.53 -6.46
N LEU A 607 29.30 -45.26 -6.03
CA LEU A 607 29.91 -44.05 -6.61
C LEU A 607 29.27 -42.82 -5.93
N LEU A 608 29.79 -42.44 -4.76
CA LEU A 608 29.48 -41.12 -4.18
C LEU A 608 30.25 -40.03 -4.94
N SER A 609 29.52 -39.08 -5.53
CA SER A 609 30.00 -37.71 -5.72
C SER A 609 29.38 -36.81 -4.63
N PRO A 610 30.10 -35.83 -4.05
CA PRO A 610 29.63 -35.16 -2.84
C PRO A 610 28.65 -34.01 -3.12
N ASN A 611 27.68 -33.82 -2.22
CA ASN A 611 26.92 -32.58 -2.00
C ASN A 611 25.97 -32.08 -3.11
N LEU A 612 24.96 -32.88 -3.46
CA LEU A 612 23.64 -32.35 -3.84
C LEU A 612 22.74 -32.31 -2.59
N ARG A 613 22.62 -31.14 -1.95
CA ARG A 613 21.55 -30.91 -0.97
C ARG A 613 20.28 -30.49 -1.69
N LEU A 614 19.37 -31.43 -1.91
CA LEU A 614 18.00 -31.09 -2.28
C LEU A 614 17.34 -30.25 -1.17
N SER A 615 16.62 -29.21 -1.56
CA SER A 615 15.73 -28.47 -0.68
C SER A 615 14.53 -29.35 -0.29
N PRO A 616 13.96 -29.18 0.92
CA PRO A 616 12.78 -29.94 1.32
C PRO A 616 11.55 -29.42 0.58
N ILE A 617 11.14 -30.12 -0.49
CA ILE A 617 9.80 -30.00 -1.05
C ILE A 617 8.91 -30.95 -0.24
N SER A 618 8.09 -30.38 0.64
CA SER A 618 7.03 -31.10 1.35
C SER A 618 5.88 -31.43 0.40
N ASP A 619 5.20 -32.56 0.65
CA ASP A 619 4.14 -33.11 -0.17
C ASP A 619 3.08 -32.11 -0.65
N ALA A 620 2.84 -32.12 -1.97
CA ALA A 620 1.67 -31.53 -2.60
C ALA A 620 1.19 -32.41 -3.76
N GLN A 621 0.81 -33.66 -3.46
CA GLN A 621 0.01 -34.46 -4.39
C GLN A 621 -1.45 -34.07 -4.27
N PHE A 622 -2.00 -33.38 -5.28
CA PHE A 622 -3.45 -33.27 -5.42
C PHE A 622 -3.89 -33.25 -6.88
N SER A 623 -4.48 -34.36 -7.32
CA SER A 623 -5.24 -34.46 -8.57
C SER A 623 -6.71 -34.75 -8.22
N PRO A 624 -7.68 -34.01 -8.77
CA PRO A 624 -9.08 -34.18 -8.38
C PRO A 624 -9.71 -35.33 -9.16
N TYR A 625 -10.23 -36.33 -8.45
CA TYR A 625 -11.25 -37.22 -9.01
C TYR A 625 -12.38 -37.42 -8.00
N VAL A 626 -13.60 -37.11 -8.42
CA VAL A 626 -14.80 -37.17 -7.57
C VAL A 626 -15.42 -38.56 -7.67
N GLY A 627 -15.59 -39.20 -6.51
CA GLY A 627 -16.33 -40.45 -6.36
C GLY A 627 -16.81 -40.57 -4.91
N GLY A 628 -18.02 -40.08 -4.64
CA GLY A 628 -18.53 -39.98 -3.27
C GLY A 628 -19.13 -41.28 -2.72
N MET A 629 -19.16 -41.42 -1.40
CA MET A 629 -20.22 -42.09 -0.63
C MET A 629 -20.04 -41.84 0.89
N ALA A 630 -21.16 -41.55 1.57
CA ALA A 630 -21.48 -41.75 2.99
C ALA A 630 -20.43 -41.45 4.09
N PHE A 631 -20.65 -40.34 4.82
CA PHE A 631 -20.23 -40.20 6.22
C PHE A 631 -21.18 -40.94 7.17
N SER A 632 -20.64 -41.71 8.12
CA SER A 632 -21.26 -42.00 9.44
C SER A 632 -20.18 -42.52 10.41
N PRO A 633 -20.16 -42.09 11.68
CA PRO A 633 -19.06 -42.38 12.59
C PRO A 633 -19.24 -43.74 13.30
N THR A 634 -18.14 -44.47 13.48
CA THR A 634 -18.06 -45.61 14.41
C THR A 634 -16.93 -45.37 15.40
N SER A 635 -17.15 -45.79 16.64
CA SER A 635 -16.35 -45.46 17.82
C SER A 635 -15.61 -46.68 18.38
N SER A 636 -14.65 -46.39 19.26
CA SER A 636 -13.95 -47.33 20.17
C SER A 636 -12.85 -48.22 19.57
N PRO A 637 -11.95 -48.81 20.39
CA PRO A 637 -11.76 -48.63 21.84
C PRO A 637 -10.32 -48.22 22.23
N GLY A 638 -10.17 -47.56 23.38
CA GLY A 638 -8.88 -47.46 24.07
C GLY A 638 -8.81 -48.46 25.23
N TYR A 639 -7.66 -49.12 25.42
CA TYR A 639 -7.07 -49.42 26.74
C TYR A 639 -5.60 -49.87 26.56
N SER A 640 -4.71 -49.32 27.39
CA SER A 640 -3.28 -49.66 27.55
C SER A 640 -3.12 -50.85 28.55
N PRO A 641 -1.92 -51.45 28.85
CA PRO A 641 -0.70 -50.75 29.34
C PRO A 641 0.69 -51.45 29.17
N SER A 642 1.70 -50.94 29.90
CA SER A 642 3.11 -51.37 30.11
C SER A 642 4.10 -50.97 28.99
N SER A 643 5.28 -50.38 29.27
CA SER A 643 6.27 -50.65 30.34
C SER A 643 6.87 -49.37 31.01
N PRO A 644 7.73 -49.46 32.06
CA PRO A 644 7.85 -48.43 33.09
C PRO A 644 9.01 -47.43 32.95
N GLY A 645 8.83 -46.24 33.56
CA GLY A 645 9.91 -45.27 33.83
C GLY A 645 10.34 -45.27 35.30
N TYR A 646 11.65 -45.18 35.55
CA TYR A 646 12.26 -44.99 36.86
C TYR A 646 13.09 -43.70 36.87
N SER A 647 12.94 -42.89 37.90
CA SER A 647 13.82 -41.78 38.27
C SER A 647 14.39 -42.05 39.67
N PRO A 648 15.64 -41.66 39.96
CA PRO A 648 15.79 -40.62 41.00
C PRO A 648 17.05 -39.72 40.94
N SER A 649 16.90 -38.57 41.61
CA SER A 649 17.91 -37.86 42.44
C SER A 649 19.14 -37.16 41.82
N SER A 650 19.31 -35.89 42.21
CA SER A 650 20.60 -35.19 42.35
C SER A 650 20.47 -34.17 43.51
N PRO A 651 21.39 -34.15 44.49
CA PRO A 651 21.33 -33.23 45.64
C PRO A 651 22.10 -31.92 45.36
N GLY A 652 21.95 -30.92 46.23
CA GLY A 652 22.76 -29.70 46.19
C GLY A 652 23.25 -29.27 47.58
N TYR A 653 24.29 -28.43 47.62
CA TYR A 653 24.46 -27.31 48.58
C TYR A 653 25.58 -26.36 48.10
N SER A 654 25.63 -25.17 48.72
CA SER A 654 26.25 -23.90 48.29
C SER A 654 27.74 -23.70 48.64
N PRO A 655 28.36 -22.63 48.12
CA PRO A 655 29.04 -21.64 48.99
C PRO A 655 28.57 -20.18 48.77
N THR A 656 29.20 -19.22 49.48
CA THR A 656 28.57 -17.99 50.03
C THR A 656 29.09 -16.64 49.50
N SER A 657 28.16 -15.69 49.27
CA SER A 657 28.22 -14.23 49.57
C SER A 657 29.29 -13.33 48.87
N PRO A 658 29.19 -11.98 48.93
CA PRO A 658 28.08 -11.10 49.38
C PRO A 658 27.59 -10.10 48.30
N GLY A 659 26.41 -9.49 48.51
CA GLY A 659 25.88 -8.40 47.68
C GLY A 659 25.86 -7.04 48.40
N TYR A 660 25.83 -5.95 47.61
CA TYR A 660 25.59 -4.58 48.08
C TYR A 660 24.58 -3.90 47.13
N SER A 661 23.58 -3.23 47.68
CA SER A 661 22.61 -2.41 46.95
C SER A 661 22.14 -1.23 47.80
N PRO A 662 22.22 0.03 47.32
CA PRO A 662 21.82 1.20 48.09
C PRO A 662 20.38 1.69 47.79
N THR A 663 19.56 1.67 48.84
CA THR A 663 18.62 2.75 49.26
C THR A 663 17.65 3.42 48.26
N SER A 664 16.36 3.02 48.37
CA SER A 664 15.21 3.83 48.86
C SER A 664 14.76 5.14 48.16
N PRO A 665 13.53 5.66 48.41
CA PRO A 665 12.39 5.10 49.17
C PRO A 665 11.04 5.05 48.42
N GLY A 666 10.21 4.04 48.73
CA GLY A 666 8.75 4.11 48.57
C GLY A 666 8.10 4.37 49.93
N TYR A 667 7.08 5.23 49.99
CA TYR A 667 6.32 5.51 51.21
C TYR A 667 4.86 5.03 51.08
N SER A 668 4.43 4.26 52.06
CA SER A 668 3.01 4.00 52.37
C SER A 668 2.76 4.39 53.83
N PRO A 669 1.67 5.10 54.16
CA PRO A 669 1.36 5.48 55.54
C PRO A 669 0.40 4.50 56.21
N THR A 670 0.63 4.21 57.49
CA THR A 670 -0.32 3.50 58.37
C THR A 670 -0.50 4.24 59.70
N SER A 671 -1.74 4.65 59.99
CA SER A 671 -2.39 4.74 61.32
C SER A 671 -1.76 5.66 62.41
N PRO A 672 -2.57 6.37 63.23
CA PRO A 672 -3.31 5.74 64.35
C PRO A 672 -4.71 6.36 64.63
N GLY A 673 -5.50 5.76 65.54
CA GLY A 673 -6.88 6.18 65.85
C GLY A 673 -7.16 6.48 67.33
N TYR A 674 -8.40 6.91 67.65
CA TYR A 674 -9.01 6.96 69.00
C TYR A 674 -10.55 7.09 68.90
N SER A 675 -11.30 6.59 69.89
CA SER A 675 -12.78 6.63 69.99
C SER A 675 -13.33 7.99 70.50
N PRO A 676 -14.64 8.33 70.35
CA PRO A 676 -15.64 7.87 71.34
C PRO A 676 -17.14 7.72 70.90
N THR A 677 -17.90 6.96 71.70
CA THR A 677 -19.36 6.99 72.06
C THR A 677 -20.48 7.52 71.14
N SER A 678 -21.57 6.73 71.07
CA SER A 678 -22.92 6.97 70.48
C SER A 678 -23.78 8.03 71.22
N PRO A 679 -24.99 8.42 70.72
CA PRO A 679 -26.21 7.60 70.93
C PRO A 679 -27.35 7.61 69.85
N THR A 680 -27.94 6.42 69.68
CA THR A 680 -29.40 6.07 69.57
C THR A 680 -30.33 6.57 68.44
N TYR A 681 -30.98 5.64 67.71
CA TYR A 681 -32.36 5.14 68.01
C TYR A 681 -32.73 3.87 67.19
N SER A 682 -33.58 3.00 67.76
CA SER A 682 -34.24 1.81 67.16
C SER A 682 -35.78 2.02 67.21
N PRO A 683 -36.72 1.17 66.68
CA PRO A 683 -36.73 -0.29 66.42
C PRO A 683 -37.25 -0.65 64.99
N SER A 684 -37.58 -1.87 64.52
CA SER A 684 -38.00 -3.16 65.13
C SER A 684 -37.70 -4.37 64.21
N SER A 685 -37.46 -5.55 64.79
CA SER A 685 -37.45 -6.88 64.11
C SER A 685 -38.89 -7.48 64.02
N PRO A 686 -39.17 -8.73 63.56
CA PRO A 686 -38.36 -9.82 62.95
C PRO A 686 -38.97 -10.37 61.61
N GLY A 687 -38.53 -11.43 60.91
CA GLY A 687 -37.40 -12.37 61.00
C GLY A 687 -37.66 -13.65 60.15
N TYR A 688 -36.67 -14.55 60.08
CA TYR A 688 -36.67 -15.92 59.51
C TYR A 688 -36.53 -16.19 57.99
N SER A 689 -35.69 -17.21 57.73
CA SER A 689 -35.39 -17.96 56.49
C SER A 689 -36.11 -19.34 56.54
N PRO A 690 -35.87 -20.35 55.67
CA PRO A 690 -35.08 -20.46 54.41
C PRO A 690 -35.85 -21.20 53.26
N THR A 691 -35.10 -21.80 52.31
CA THR A 691 -35.44 -22.90 51.36
C THR A 691 -36.11 -22.62 50.00
N SER A 692 -35.43 -23.12 48.95
CA SER A 692 -35.88 -23.41 47.57
C SER A 692 -36.90 -24.58 47.54
N PRO A 693 -37.63 -24.90 46.45
CA PRO A 693 -37.08 -25.10 45.08
C PRO A 693 -37.98 -24.65 43.89
N ALA A 694 -37.54 -25.01 42.69
CA ALA A 694 -38.15 -24.71 41.38
C ALA A 694 -39.53 -25.35 41.15
N TYR A 695 -40.31 -24.78 40.22
CA TYR A 695 -40.76 -25.45 38.97
C TYR A 695 -41.45 -24.43 38.03
N SER A 696 -41.25 -24.59 36.71
CA SER A 696 -42.02 -23.95 35.64
C SER A 696 -43.35 -24.71 35.41
N PRO A 697 -44.39 -24.12 34.77
CA PRO A 697 -44.50 -24.25 33.30
C PRO A 697 -45.29 -23.17 32.51
N THR A 698 -45.06 -23.15 31.19
CA THR A 698 -45.99 -22.84 30.07
C THR A 698 -46.78 -21.51 29.98
N SER A 699 -46.47 -20.77 28.90
CA SER A 699 -47.30 -19.83 28.09
C SER A 699 -48.61 -20.48 27.56
N PRO A 700 -49.56 -19.83 26.82
CA PRO A 700 -49.43 -18.58 26.01
C PRO A 700 -50.68 -17.62 25.96
N SER A 701 -50.61 -16.52 25.18
CA SER A 701 -51.56 -16.15 24.08
C SER A 701 -51.79 -14.62 23.82
N TYR A 702 -51.67 -14.25 22.53
CA TYR A 702 -52.35 -13.21 21.72
C TYR A 702 -52.36 -11.68 22.04
N SER A 703 -52.26 -10.91 20.94
CA SER A 703 -52.33 -9.44 20.76
C SER A 703 -53.75 -8.93 20.42
N PRO A 704 -54.01 -7.59 20.30
CA PRO A 704 -54.10 -6.96 18.95
C PRO A 704 -53.91 -5.40 18.79
N THR A 705 -53.79 -4.95 17.51
CA THR A 705 -54.10 -3.61 16.87
C THR A 705 -53.31 -2.31 17.26
N SER A 706 -52.63 -1.49 16.42
CA SER A 706 -52.73 -0.93 15.01
C SER A 706 -53.40 0.48 14.94
N PRO A 707 -52.97 1.52 14.15
CA PRO A 707 -52.69 1.58 12.66
C PRO A 707 -51.45 2.44 12.18
N SER A 708 -50.80 2.26 11.00
CA SER A 708 -51.00 2.73 9.57
C SER A 708 -51.06 4.27 9.32
N TYR A 709 -50.37 4.89 8.33
CA TYR A 709 -50.40 4.65 6.84
C TYR A 709 -49.15 5.13 6.01
N SER A 710 -49.07 4.69 4.74
CA SER A 710 -48.16 5.15 3.64
C SER A 710 -48.85 5.02 2.25
N PRO A 711 -48.38 5.65 1.14
CA PRO A 711 -47.45 4.97 0.18
C PRO A 711 -46.62 5.89 -0.80
N THR A 712 -45.70 5.32 -1.62
CA THR A 712 -45.76 5.29 -3.13
C THR A 712 -44.53 4.62 -3.80
N SER A 713 -44.77 3.59 -4.63
CA SER A 713 -43.90 3.07 -5.72
C SER A 713 -44.68 2.02 -6.55
N PRO A 714 -44.62 2.01 -7.91
CA PRO A 714 -45.23 0.98 -8.76
C PRO A 714 -44.23 -0.17 -9.06
N SER A 715 -44.45 -1.47 -8.82
CA SER A 715 -45.52 -2.42 -9.22
C SER A 715 -45.26 -3.15 -10.55
N TYR A 716 -45.06 -4.48 -10.50
CA TYR A 716 -45.66 -5.45 -11.45
C TYR A 716 -45.64 -6.88 -10.87
N SER A 717 -46.56 -7.74 -11.36
CA SER A 717 -47.00 -9.01 -10.75
C SER A 717 -46.56 -10.27 -11.54
N PRO A 718 -46.58 -11.50 -10.97
CA PRO A 718 -45.96 -12.68 -11.56
C PRO A 718 -46.94 -13.69 -12.21
N THR A 719 -46.46 -14.47 -13.18
CA THR A 719 -47.00 -15.79 -13.54
C THR A 719 -45.92 -16.69 -14.19
N SER A 720 -45.83 -17.94 -13.74
CA SER A 720 -45.14 -19.08 -14.40
C SER A 720 -46.21 -20.16 -14.69
N PRO A 721 -46.02 -21.12 -15.63
CA PRO A 721 -45.19 -22.29 -15.32
C PRO A 721 -44.54 -23.09 -16.49
N SER A 722 -43.54 -23.91 -16.13
CA SER A 722 -43.16 -25.23 -16.70
C SER A 722 -42.58 -25.36 -18.12
N TYR A 723 -41.36 -25.92 -18.25
CA TYR A 723 -41.16 -27.32 -18.68
C TYR A 723 -39.69 -27.78 -18.57
N SER A 724 -39.49 -29.09 -18.40
CA SER A 724 -38.22 -29.84 -18.39
C SER A 724 -38.46 -31.22 -19.05
N PRO A 725 -37.44 -32.08 -19.26
CA PRO A 725 -36.13 -31.90 -19.89
C PRO A 725 -35.94 -32.90 -21.09
N THR A 726 -34.85 -32.84 -21.86
CA THR A 726 -34.16 -34.04 -22.40
C THR A 726 -32.88 -33.71 -23.20
N SER A 727 -31.83 -34.48 -22.96
CA SER A 727 -30.73 -34.70 -23.92
C SER A 727 -31.04 -35.91 -24.81
N PRO A 728 -30.36 -36.08 -25.94
CA PRO A 728 -29.89 -37.43 -26.25
C PRO A 728 -28.47 -37.50 -26.84
N SER A 729 -27.81 -38.64 -26.61
CA SER A 729 -26.65 -39.12 -27.36
C SER A 729 -26.93 -40.57 -27.76
N TYR A 730 -26.73 -40.92 -29.03
CA TYR A 730 -26.39 -42.26 -29.50
C TYR A 730 -25.97 -42.22 -30.98
N SER A 731 -24.89 -42.95 -31.32
CA SER A 731 -24.43 -43.27 -32.68
C SER A 731 -24.94 -44.67 -33.08
N PRO A 732 -25.07 -45.07 -34.38
CA PRO A 732 -23.90 -45.35 -35.26
C PRO A 732 -24.10 -45.19 -36.79
N THR A 733 -23.09 -45.64 -37.58
CA THR A 733 -23.05 -45.95 -39.04
C THR A 733 -22.76 -44.84 -40.08
N SER A 734 -21.78 -45.12 -40.95
CA SER A 734 -21.38 -44.43 -42.21
C SER A 734 -22.28 -44.87 -43.40
N PRO A 735 -22.24 -44.28 -44.64
CA PRO A 735 -21.04 -43.81 -45.36
C PRO A 735 -21.13 -42.55 -46.29
N SER A 736 -19.95 -42.10 -46.73
CA SER A 736 -19.56 -41.43 -48.00
C SER A 736 -20.53 -40.51 -48.78
N TYR A 737 -20.06 -39.28 -49.09
CA TYR A 737 -19.98 -38.78 -50.47
C TYR A 737 -19.01 -37.58 -50.61
N SER A 738 -18.12 -37.66 -51.61
CA SER A 738 -17.51 -36.52 -52.33
C SER A 738 -17.78 -36.77 -53.82
N PRO A 739 -17.82 -35.75 -54.70
CA PRO A 739 -16.58 -35.45 -55.44
C PRO A 739 -16.40 -34.01 -56.00
N THR A 740 -15.15 -33.73 -56.38
CA THR A 740 -14.67 -32.91 -57.54
C THR A 740 -14.75 -31.37 -57.60
N SER A 741 -13.53 -30.82 -57.73
CA SER A 741 -13.00 -29.59 -58.36
C SER A 741 -13.53 -29.31 -59.81
N PRO A 742 -13.15 -28.23 -60.59
CA PRO A 742 -11.83 -27.54 -60.61
C PRO A 742 -11.71 -26.01 -60.97
N VAL A 743 -10.58 -25.41 -60.52
CA VAL A 743 -9.59 -24.54 -61.24
C VAL A 743 -10.05 -23.38 -62.17
N TYR A 744 -9.62 -22.13 -61.88
CA TYR A 744 -8.64 -21.35 -62.68
C TYR A 744 -8.28 -19.98 -62.04
N SER A 745 -7.01 -19.59 -62.10
CA SER A 745 -6.50 -18.20 -61.91
C SER A 745 -6.07 -17.63 -63.28
N PRO A 746 -5.88 -16.29 -63.45
CA PRO A 746 -4.49 -15.80 -63.54
C PRO A 746 -4.21 -14.31 -63.18
N THR A 747 -2.98 -14.07 -62.72
CA THR A 747 -2.06 -12.89 -62.86
C THR A 747 -2.51 -11.44 -63.17
N SER A 748 -2.00 -10.50 -62.36
CA SER A 748 -1.17 -9.26 -62.59
C SER A 748 -1.02 -8.65 -64.02
N PRO A 749 -0.57 -7.36 -64.23
CA PRO A 749 0.20 -6.48 -63.31
C PRO A 749 -0.03 -4.92 -63.36
N ALA A 750 0.66 -4.24 -62.41
CA ALA A 750 1.13 -2.84 -62.28
C ALA A 750 0.86 -1.72 -63.33
N TYR A 751 0.65 -0.48 -62.84
CA TYR A 751 1.34 0.76 -63.28
C TYR A 751 1.14 1.94 -62.28
N SER A 752 2.15 2.80 -62.12
CA SER A 752 2.13 4.17 -61.56
C SER A 752 2.55 5.16 -62.69
N PRO A 753 2.35 6.51 -62.67
CA PRO A 753 2.88 7.43 -61.64
C PRO A 753 2.18 8.82 -61.46
N THR A 754 2.86 9.72 -60.72
CA THR A 754 2.83 11.21 -60.77
C THR A 754 1.61 12.04 -60.33
N SER A 755 1.84 12.89 -59.32
CA SER A 755 1.10 14.12 -58.91
C SER A 755 1.40 15.30 -59.89
N PRO A 756 0.76 16.52 -59.84
CA PRO A 756 0.56 17.34 -58.62
C PRO A 756 -0.74 18.17 -58.47
N ALA A 757 -0.93 18.64 -57.22
CA ALA A 757 -1.70 19.78 -56.69
C ALA A 757 -2.70 20.58 -57.56
N TYR A 758 -3.91 20.77 -57.03
CA TYR A 758 -4.59 22.08 -56.93
C TYR A 758 -5.67 22.06 -55.84
N SER A 759 -5.76 23.13 -55.03
CA SER A 759 -6.82 23.36 -54.05
C SER A 759 -7.83 24.40 -54.55
N PRO A 760 -9.14 24.21 -54.30
CA PRO A 760 -10.14 25.27 -54.45
C PRO A 760 -10.77 25.69 -53.11
N THR A 761 -11.08 26.98 -53.01
CA THR A 761 -11.70 27.67 -51.87
C THR A 761 -13.22 27.47 -51.78
N SER A 762 -13.76 27.68 -50.57
CA SER A 762 -15.18 27.63 -50.19
C SER A 762 -16.08 28.70 -50.84
N PRO A 763 -17.41 28.57 -50.68
CA PRO A 763 -18.31 29.74 -50.55
C PRO A 763 -19.15 29.75 -49.24
N SER A 764 -19.58 30.94 -48.85
CA SER A 764 -20.13 31.33 -47.52
C SER A 764 -21.66 31.41 -47.45
N TYR A 765 -22.21 31.70 -46.24
CA TYR A 765 -23.24 32.71 -45.87
C TYR A 765 -23.75 32.38 -44.43
N SER A 766 -24.16 33.27 -43.51
CA SER A 766 -24.83 34.59 -43.59
C SER A 766 -24.60 35.48 -42.30
N PRO A 767 -25.43 36.48 -41.94
CA PRO A 767 -25.13 37.94 -41.98
C PRO A 767 -24.99 38.62 -40.58
N THR A 768 -24.54 39.87 -40.39
CA THR A 768 -25.16 41.17 -40.74
C THR A 768 -24.24 42.37 -40.40
N SER A 769 -24.37 43.52 -41.11
CA SER A 769 -24.03 44.90 -40.64
C SER A 769 -24.29 45.96 -41.73
N PRO A 770 -24.84 47.13 -41.36
CA PRO A 770 -24.45 48.43 -41.92
C PRO A 770 -24.38 49.53 -40.81
N SER A 771 -23.68 50.68 -40.92
CA SER A 771 -22.78 51.26 -41.95
C SER A 771 -22.16 52.59 -41.44
N TYR A 772 -21.25 53.18 -42.24
CA TYR A 772 -20.66 54.55 -42.19
C TYR A 772 -19.32 54.81 -41.47
N SER A 773 -18.65 55.88 -41.96
CA SER A 773 -17.20 56.15 -42.05
C SER A 773 -16.93 57.65 -41.73
N PRO A 774 -15.77 58.34 -42.00
CA PRO A 774 -14.46 57.90 -42.57
C PRO A 774 -13.16 58.56 -41.93
N THR A 775 -11.99 58.28 -42.55
CA THR A 775 -10.70 59.06 -42.59
C THR A 775 -9.88 59.28 -41.29
N SER A 776 -8.64 58.78 -41.16
CA SER A 776 -7.33 59.19 -41.79
C SER A 776 -6.59 60.32 -41.03
N PRO A 777 -5.24 60.44 -41.11
CA PRO A 777 -4.26 59.67 -41.90
C PRO A 777 -3.50 58.58 -41.14
#